data_AF-A0A318JVX6-F1
#
_entry.id   AF-A0A318JVX6-F1
#
_cell.length_a   1.000
_cell.length_b   1.000
_cell.length_c   1.000
_cell.angle_alpha   90.00
_cell.angle_beta   90.00
_cell.angle_gamma   90.00
#
_symmetry.space_group_name_H-M   'P 1'
#
loop_
_entity.id
_entity.type
_entity.pdbx_description
1 polymer ?
#
loop_
_entity_poly.entity_id
_entity_poly.type
_entity_poly.pdbx_seq_one_letter_code
_entity_poly.pdbx_strand_id
1 'polypeptide(L)'
;MDITVESEVPAVPVRAGALAAGTSLRFTLLLAFITFDSLFLLSSTATWYQGGSEWFEICRLAVGYDPRQAYTPTETLINSGFIESCQTTHGLQAPTDWMLLAVVAVAAVAIAIYLLWPTWRRRRLLRIDLHSTDELAAELRDLVAVAGLRTSPEFAIDPRSDAVGAVVFGRLGRYTVCLDAGLIAHRSAAPGVLRDVALHELAHIRNRDVDIAYATVAVWRAFLLCALLPHLIGQAVSLATATETWREDWQLGLRGLIRVAVLVALTYLVRADILRTREFYADLDAANLAGRSAFTWRDNHAVVQPRTAVLHRFIGIWRTHPDISERLRSLRDPGILFGANALPMFLTGVVAQVANVSLPAVVDSFGLPWDQLAVERVSTWVTAALVVGIAGYALWRVVGYAVLTGRPVPSGWGAGVWLGAGMAVGELVSFRTAGFALLPRGSAILLVFVISGPVFTWWITQCAELWIRGWAGRSIRPVRILGSAAALVVFGTWYGYWMSGPFLFLIGPLRSPQLATAGLPSWFWFVADLANRPLVLAGAAVLWLFPLVPLLRKPRTGTPGWVERARTDPPDGETTIRQPVSLRPALAGAVLGGGLCWVAVVVVMLVLHADQPPREASNTEWILRYPMWLTVGLGLATVATAIIVSATTRRYRLAIALAASGGAGLMGLAGLFVFAAVDGCVGSMRVLAYTCDIRPHAAWLVVTLQVPFVLGLALTLAALGALVGAVLVDGGRLVLRRRAAASTEVSARPESLFRRRLLVTAAAAAVAILGVDTALNYYVRDGPDVAPVATIGNEPPPTPEATYRKVWAWLRVGGHDKVIELGEDFRKWGEATGEAARAAQEAGEPTVDLDPDVFGPICTAVARAAHDAAAFIPIPDERAQQDWAKAYTVGEQAGSDCRNSFGAKDDALFGRSMTEGVEAVTAYQSLMRYLHTIGVLTNG
;
A
#
# COMPACT_ATOMS: atom_id res chain seq x y z
N MET A 1 -10.19 39.95 38.75
CA MET A 1 -9.26 39.89 37.61
C MET A 1 -10.10 39.62 36.39
N ASP A 2 -10.57 40.69 35.76
CA ASP A 2 -11.25 40.63 34.46
C ASP A 2 -10.25 40.17 33.41
N ILE A 3 -10.49 38.98 32.87
CA ILE A 3 -9.81 38.52 31.67
C ILE A 3 -10.59 39.12 30.50
N THR A 4 -10.19 40.31 30.09
CA THR A 4 -10.54 40.86 28.79
C THR A 4 -10.05 39.87 27.74
N VAL A 5 -10.98 39.22 27.04
CA VAL A 5 -10.72 38.38 25.87
C VAL A 5 -10.28 39.33 24.75
N GLU A 6 -8.97 39.57 24.68
CA GLU A 6 -8.34 40.42 23.68
C GLU A 6 -8.23 39.68 22.33
N SER A 7 -8.69 40.36 21.28
CA SER A 7 -8.50 40.12 19.84
C SER A 7 -9.37 39.05 19.14
N GLU A 8 -10.62 39.42 18.84
CA GLU A 8 -11.30 38.93 17.64
C GLU A 8 -10.59 39.50 16.40
N VAL A 9 -9.61 38.77 15.87
CA VAL A 9 -9.11 39.05 14.52
C VAL A 9 -10.26 38.75 13.55
N PRO A 10 -10.78 39.73 12.79
CA PRO A 10 -11.85 39.47 11.83
C PRO A 10 -11.38 38.41 10.84
N ALA A 11 -12.17 37.34 10.69
CA ALA A 11 -11.87 36.28 9.75
C ALA A 11 -11.79 36.90 8.34
N VAL A 12 -10.59 36.86 7.74
CA VAL A 12 -10.40 37.32 6.36
C VAL A 12 -11.41 36.60 5.47
N PRO A 13 -12.30 37.31 4.76
CA PRO A 13 -13.29 36.68 3.91
C PRO A 13 -12.59 36.02 2.71
N VAL A 14 -12.58 34.68 2.73
CA VAL A 14 -12.06 33.83 1.65
C VAL A 14 -13.24 33.38 0.82
N ARG A 15 -13.16 33.53 -0.51
CA ARG A 15 -14.19 32.97 -1.40
C ARG A 15 -14.25 31.45 -1.21
N ALA A 16 -15.40 30.91 -0.85
CA ALA A 16 -15.62 29.47 -0.61
C ALA A 16 -15.14 28.58 -1.78
N GLY A 17 -15.22 29.08 -3.02
CA GLY A 17 -14.74 28.38 -4.23
C GLY A 17 -13.24 28.48 -4.53
N ALA A 18 -12.48 29.31 -3.81
CA ALA A 18 -11.03 29.48 -4.06
C ALA A 18 -10.21 28.24 -3.68
N LEU A 19 -10.69 27.50 -2.68
CA LEU A 19 -10.14 26.24 -2.19
C LEU A 19 -11.27 25.21 -2.19
N ALA A 20 -11.50 24.55 -3.33
CA ALA A 20 -12.65 23.69 -3.58
C ALA A 20 -13.06 22.79 -2.39
N ALA A 21 -14.38 22.63 -2.21
CA ALA A 21 -15.00 21.90 -1.11
C ALA A 21 -14.41 20.49 -0.95
N GLY A 22 -14.14 20.09 0.30
CA GLY A 22 -13.52 18.79 0.62
C GLY A 22 -14.49 17.60 0.60
N THR A 23 -15.75 17.81 0.25
CA THR A 23 -16.80 16.77 0.23
C THR A 23 -16.60 15.78 -0.92
N SER A 24 -16.11 16.24 -2.07
CA SER A 24 -15.81 15.39 -3.24
C SER A 24 -14.75 14.33 -2.95
N LEU A 25 -13.66 14.70 -2.26
CA LEU A 25 -12.60 13.75 -1.89
C LEU A 25 -13.08 12.65 -0.95
N ARG A 26 -13.93 13.02 0.02
CA ARG A 26 -14.53 12.05 0.93
C ARG A 26 -15.48 11.12 0.18
N PHE A 27 -16.25 11.64 -0.77
CA PHE A 27 -17.11 10.83 -1.63
C PHE A 27 -16.29 9.87 -2.51
N THR A 28 -15.16 10.32 -3.07
CA THR A 28 -14.23 9.42 -3.78
C THR A 28 -13.69 8.32 -2.87
N LEU A 29 -13.34 8.64 -1.62
CA LEU A 29 -12.90 7.65 -0.63
C LEU A 29 -14.01 6.63 -0.31
N LEU A 30 -15.26 7.08 -0.18
CA LEU A 30 -16.41 6.19 0.02
C LEU A 30 -16.60 5.25 -1.17
N LEU A 31 -16.54 5.78 -2.39
CA LEU A 31 -16.70 4.98 -3.60
C LEU A 31 -15.60 3.93 -3.68
N ALA A 32 -14.35 4.30 -3.40
CA ALA A 32 -13.23 3.36 -3.33
C ALA A 32 -13.51 2.24 -2.31
N PHE A 33 -13.85 2.58 -1.06
CA PHE A 33 -14.19 1.60 -0.02
C PHE A 33 -15.29 0.65 -0.48
N ILE A 34 -16.42 1.17 -0.92
CA ILE A 34 -17.57 0.34 -1.28
C ILE A 34 -17.24 -0.54 -2.49
N THR A 35 -16.51 -0.03 -3.49
CA THR A 35 -16.09 -0.84 -4.63
C THR A 35 -15.19 -1.98 -4.18
N PHE A 36 -14.13 -1.72 -3.41
CA PHE A 36 -13.20 -2.76 -2.96
C PHE A 36 -13.88 -3.77 -2.01
N ASP A 37 -14.66 -3.29 -1.05
CA ASP A 37 -15.39 -4.14 -0.11
C ASP A 37 -16.43 -5.00 -0.85
N SER A 38 -17.18 -4.42 -1.80
CA SER A 38 -18.15 -5.20 -2.59
C SER A 38 -17.46 -6.29 -3.39
N LEU A 39 -16.38 -5.96 -4.11
CA LEU A 39 -15.65 -6.92 -4.93
C LEU A 39 -15.07 -8.06 -4.09
N PHE A 40 -14.49 -7.73 -2.93
CA PHE A 40 -13.97 -8.73 -2.00
C PHE A 40 -15.07 -9.64 -1.46
N LEU A 41 -16.17 -9.08 -0.96
CA LEU A 41 -17.28 -9.87 -0.41
C LEU A 41 -17.95 -10.72 -1.48
N LEU A 42 -18.14 -10.19 -2.69
CA LEU A 42 -18.75 -10.89 -3.81
C LEU A 42 -17.86 -12.03 -4.32
N SER A 43 -16.55 -11.81 -4.47
CA SER A 43 -15.58 -12.87 -4.83
C SER A 43 -15.55 -13.98 -3.78
N SER A 44 -15.49 -13.61 -2.49
CA SER A 44 -15.57 -14.59 -1.39
C SER A 44 -16.89 -15.35 -1.34
N THR A 45 -17.99 -14.72 -1.77
CA THR A 45 -19.31 -15.38 -1.81
C THR A 45 -19.41 -16.31 -3.01
N ALA A 46 -18.90 -15.90 -4.18
CA ALA A 46 -18.92 -16.70 -5.39
C ALA A 46 -18.12 -18.00 -5.25
N THR A 47 -16.90 -17.90 -4.71
CA THR A 47 -16.04 -19.06 -4.41
C THR A 47 -16.70 -20.07 -3.49
N TRP A 48 -17.50 -19.60 -2.51
CA TRP A 48 -18.26 -20.46 -1.62
C TRP A 48 -19.40 -21.21 -2.33
N TYR A 49 -20.22 -20.52 -3.14
CA TYR A 49 -21.37 -21.12 -3.82
C TYR A 49 -21.00 -22.17 -4.87
N GLN A 50 -19.78 -22.14 -5.39
CA GLN A 50 -19.33 -23.09 -6.41
C GLN A 50 -18.94 -24.47 -5.86
N GLY A 51 -19.04 -24.71 -4.55
CA GLY A 51 -18.66 -25.98 -3.93
C GLY A 51 -17.15 -26.28 -4.05
N GLY A 52 -16.36 -25.29 -4.43
CA GLY A 52 -14.98 -25.42 -4.84
C GLY A 52 -13.96 -25.58 -3.71
N SER A 53 -14.37 -25.56 -2.45
CA SER A 53 -13.43 -25.62 -1.34
C SER A 53 -12.65 -26.93 -1.29
N GLU A 54 -13.27 -28.06 -1.68
CA GLU A 54 -12.59 -29.37 -1.69
C GLU A 54 -11.44 -29.40 -2.70
N TRP A 55 -11.71 -29.05 -3.97
CA TRP A 55 -10.67 -29.03 -5.00
C TRP A 55 -9.62 -27.94 -4.76
N PHE A 56 -9.99 -26.81 -4.13
CA PHE A 56 -9.04 -25.77 -3.75
C PHE A 56 -8.00 -26.31 -2.76
N GLU A 57 -8.44 -27.10 -1.77
CA GLU A 57 -7.53 -27.78 -0.84
C GLU A 57 -6.72 -28.87 -1.56
N ILE A 58 -7.36 -29.72 -2.36
CA ILE A 58 -6.72 -30.85 -3.05
C ILE A 58 -5.59 -30.39 -3.99
N CYS A 59 -5.83 -29.40 -4.85
CA CYS A 59 -4.81 -28.91 -5.79
C CYS A 59 -3.56 -28.38 -5.07
N ARG A 60 -3.73 -27.76 -3.90
CA ARG A 60 -2.64 -27.23 -3.07
C ARG A 60 -1.93 -28.33 -2.28
N LEU A 61 -2.68 -29.27 -1.72
CA LEU A 61 -2.13 -30.43 -1.01
C LEU A 61 -1.29 -31.31 -1.93
N ALA A 62 -1.68 -31.45 -3.19
CA ALA A 62 -0.96 -32.24 -4.19
C ALA A 62 0.49 -31.77 -4.44
N VAL A 63 0.75 -30.46 -4.31
CA VAL A 63 2.11 -29.90 -4.41
C VAL A 63 2.80 -29.77 -3.04
N GLY A 64 2.22 -30.35 -1.99
CA GLY A 64 2.76 -30.38 -0.64
C GLY A 64 2.34 -29.22 0.26
N TYR A 65 1.51 -28.29 -0.20
CA TYR A 65 0.99 -27.17 0.59
C TYR A 65 -0.30 -27.55 1.32
N ASP A 66 -0.25 -27.63 2.66
CA ASP A 66 -1.43 -27.83 3.49
C ASP A 66 -2.01 -26.46 3.90
N PRO A 67 -3.17 -26.04 3.35
CA PRO A 67 -3.75 -24.73 3.64
C PRO A 67 -4.23 -24.57 5.10
N ARG A 68 -4.33 -25.67 5.86
CA ARG A 68 -4.65 -25.64 7.30
C ARG A 68 -3.42 -25.34 8.16
N GLN A 69 -2.23 -25.44 7.58
CA GLN A 69 -0.98 -25.23 8.29
C GLN A 69 -0.45 -23.82 8.04
N ALA A 70 0.22 -23.27 9.06
CA ALA A 70 0.84 -21.96 8.97
C ALA A 70 2.20 -21.99 8.24
N TYR A 71 2.29 -22.75 7.14
CA TYR A 71 3.51 -23.02 6.39
C TYR A 71 3.24 -23.06 4.88
N THR A 72 3.94 -22.23 4.10
CA THR A 72 3.91 -22.28 2.63
C THR A 72 5.25 -22.82 2.12
N PRO A 73 5.28 -24.03 1.56
CA PRO A 73 6.49 -24.64 1.01
C PRO A 73 6.87 -23.97 -0.31
N THR A 74 8.17 -24.01 -0.64
CA THR A 74 8.72 -23.47 -1.89
C THR A 74 8.07 -24.09 -3.12
N GLU A 75 7.72 -25.37 -3.02
CA GLU A 75 7.08 -26.19 -4.02
C GLU A 75 5.78 -25.55 -4.52
N THR A 76 5.10 -24.75 -3.69
CA THR A 76 3.91 -23.96 -4.07
C THR A 76 4.24 -22.92 -5.15
N LEU A 77 5.40 -22.27 -5.03
CA LEU A 77 5.85 -21.23 -5.97
C LEU A 77 6.38 -21.87 -7.26
N ILE A 78 7.12 -22.98 -7.13
CA ILE A 78 7.65 -23.72 -8.28
C ILE A 78 6.49 -24.29 -9.12
N ASN A 79 5.48 -24.85 -8.47
CA ASN A 79 4.35 -25.51 -9.13
C ASN A 79 3.10 -24.62 -9.21
N SER A 80 3.24 -23.29 -9.17
CA SER A 80 2.10 -22.37 -9.21
C SER A 80 1.25 -22.53 -10.47
N GLY A 81 1.90 -22.78 -11.62
CA GLY A 81 1.21 -23.05 -12.89
C GLY A 81 0.37 -24.33 -12.87
N PHE A 82 0.83 -25.36 -12.15
CA PHE A 82 0.03 -26.58 -11.92
C PHE A 82 -1.18 -26.27 -11.03
N ILE A 83 -1.00 -25.55 -9.94
CA ILE A 83 -2.10 -25.17 -9.03
C ILE A 83 -3.17 -24.41 -9.81
N GLU A 84 -2.77 -23.42 -10.60
CA GLU A 84 -3.67 -22.62 -11.43
C GLU A 84 -4.41 -23.51 -12.44
N SER A 85 -3.69 -24.34 -13.20
CA SER A 85 -4.31 -25.26 -14.17
C SER A 85 -5.29 -26.22 -13.50
N CYS A 86 -4.92 -26.82 -12.36
CA CYS A 86 -5.78 -27.71 -11.57
C CYS A 86 -7.05 -26.99 -11.12
N GLN A 87 -6.92 -25.75 -10.64
CA GLN A 87 -8.05 -24.94 -10.20
C GLN A 87 -8.98 -24.56 -11.35
N THR A 88 -8.44 -24.17 -12.49
CA THR A 88 -9.22 -23.84 -13.69
C THR A 88 -9.95 -25.07 -14.23
N THR A 89 -9.31 -26.24 -14.31
CA THR A 89 -9.93 -27.48 -14.79
C THR A 89 -11.12 -27.90 -13.94
N HIS A 90 -11.10 -27.64 -12.63
CA HIS A 90 -12.19 -27.97 -11.70
C HIS A 90 -13.15 -26.80 -11.42
N GLY A 91 -13.11 -25.73 -12.23
CA GLY A 91 -14.11 -24.65 -12.16
C GLY A 91 -14.03 -23.78 -10.90
N LEU A 92 -12.85 -23.66 -10.29
CA LEU A 92 -12.63 -22.89 -9.05
C LEU A 92 -12.45 -21.38 -9.29
N GLN A 93 -12.24 -20.97 -10.53
CA GLN A 93 -12.26 -19.57 -10.91
C GLN A 93 -13.71 -19.13 -11.11
N ALA A 94 -14.12 -18.06 -10.42
CA ALA A 94 -15.43 -17.48 -10.62
C ALA A 94 -15.58 -17.08 -12.09
N PRO A 95 -16.67 -17.47 -12.78
CA PRO A 95 -16.94 -17.03 -14.13
C PRO A 95 -16.90 -15.50 -14.18
N THR A 96 -16.09 -14.95 -15.07
CA THR A 96 -15.86 -13.50 -15.20
C THR A 96 -17.17 -12.73 -15.36
N ASP A 97 -18.14 -13.32 -16.05
CA ASP A 97 -19.50 -12.83 -16.24
C ASP A 97 -20.27 -12.70 -14.93
N TRP A 98 -20.08 -13.58 -13.95
CA TRP A 98 -20.69 -13.46 -12.62
C TRP A 98 -20.18 -12.23 -11.87
N MET A 99 -18.86 -12.00 -11.88
CA MET A 99 -18.29 -10.82 -11.22
C MET A 99 -18.71 -9.52 -11.91
N LEU A 100 -18.73 -9.49 -13.24
CA LEU A 100 -19.23 -8.35 -14.00
C LEU A 100 -20.71 -8.10 -13.70
N LEU A 101 -21.53 -9.15 -13.70
CA LEU A 101 -22.95 -9.06 -13.36
C LEU A 101 -23.16 -8.52 -11.95
N ALA A 102 -22.38 -8.99 -10.97
CA ALA A 102 -22.48 -8.55 -9.58
C ALA A 102 -22.10 -7.06 -9.42
N VAL A 103 -21.03 -6.60 -10.07
CA VAL A 103 -20.64 -5.18 -10.10
C VAL A 103 -21.71 -4.32 -10.76
N VAL A 104 -22.21 -4.75 -11.92
CA VAL A 104 -23.29 -4.08 -12.64
C VAL A 104 -24.56 -4.05 -11.79
N ALA A 105 -24.89 -5.12 -11.07
CA ALA A 105 -26.04 -5.18 -10.18
C ALA A 105 -25.92 -4.17 -9.02
N VAL A 106 -24.77 -4.12 -8.34
CA VAL A 106 -24.51 -3.11 -7.28
C VAL A 106 -24.68 -1.70 -7.83
N ALA A 107 -24.09 -1.40 -8.98
CA ALA A 107 -24.20 -0.10 -9.62
C ALA A 107 -25.64 0.23 -10.05
N ALA A 108 -26.35 -0.73 -10.65
CA ALA A 108 -27.72 -0.58 -11.10
C ALA A 108 -28.68 -0.34 -9.92
N VAL A 109 -28.54 -1.08 -8.82
CA VAL A 109 -29.33 -0.87 -7.59
C VAL A 109 -29.03 0.50 -6.97
N ALA A 110 -27.75 0.91 -6.93
CA ALA A 110 -27.39 2.25 -6.46
C ALA A 110 -28.03 3.35 -7.34
N ILE A 111 -27.95 3.23 -8.66
CA ILE A 111 -28.57 4.16 -9.60
C ILE A 111 -30.10 4.18 -9.42
N ALA A 112 -30.74 3.02 -9.31
CA ALA A 112 -32.18 2.91 -9.09
C ALA A 112 -32.61 3.60 -7.79
N ILE A 113 -31.89 3.38 -6.68
CA ILE A 113 -32.17 4.06 -5.40
C ILE A 113 -31.97 5.58 -5.54
N TYR A 114 -30.88 6.02 -6.15
CA TYR A 114 -30.58 7.43 -6.38
C TYR A 114 -31.67 8.13 -7.20
N LEU A 115 -32.19 7.46 -8.23
CA LEU A 115 -33.24 8.00 -9.08
C LEU A 115 -34.62 7.93 -8.39
N LEU A 116 -35.03 6.79 -7.86
CA LEU A 116 -36.41 6.58 -7.41
C LEU A 116 -36.70 7.20 -6.04
N TRP A 117 -35.69 7.38 -5.18
CA TRP A 117 -35.92 7.85 -3.82
C TRP A 117 -36.44 9.31 -3.73
N PRO A 118 -35.88 10.29 -4.45
CA PRO A 118 -36.39 11.67 -4.41
C PRO A 118 -37.81 11.81 -4.96
N THR A 119 -38.19 11.02 -5.97
CA THR A 119 -39.54 11.09 -6.57
C THR A 119 -40.60 10.51 -5.65
N TRP A 120 -40.26 9.45 -4.91
CA TRP A 120 -41.16 8.87 -3.91
C TRP A 120 -41.45 9.87 -2.78
N ARG A 121 -40.44 10.64 -2.34
CA ARG A 121 -40.59 11.67 -1.28
C ARG A 121 -41.50 12.83 -1.69
N ARG A 122 -41.69 13.10 -2.99
CA ARG A 122 -42.56 14.18 -3.50
C ARG A 122 -44.06 13.92 -3.37
N ARG A 123 -44.50 12.67 -3.14
CA ARG A 123 -45.91 12.26 -3.32
C ARG A 123 -46.91 12.89 -2.34
N ARG A 124 -46.46 13.63 -1.33
CA ARG A 124 -47.34 14.16 -0.29
C ARG A 124 -46.93 15.55 0.26
N LEU A 125 -46.38 16.39 -0.60
CA LEU A 125 -45.93 17.75 -0.27
C LEU A 125 -46.77 18.79 -1.00
N LEU A 126 -47.04 19.93 -0.35
CA LEU A 126 -47.77 21.04 -0.94
C LEU A 126 -46.80 21.93 -1.71
N ARG A 127 -47.05 22.20 -2.99
CA ARG A 127 -46.14 23.02 -3.82
C ARG A 127 -46.40 24.51 -3.58
N ILE A 128 -45.32 25.28 -3.50
CA ILE A 128 -45.36 26.74 -3.50
C ILE A 128 -45.13 27.21 -4.94
N ASP A 129 -46.04 28.03 -5.46
CA ASP A 129 -45.81 28.71 -6.73
C ASP A 129 -44.91 29.92 -6.50
N LEU A 130 -43.64 29.80 -6.92
CA LEU A 130 -42.69 30.91 -6.86
C LEU A 130 -43.08 32.10 -7.74
N HIS A 131 -44.03 31.97 -8.66
CA HIS A 131 -44.55 33.06 -9.48
C HIS A 131 -45.75 33.78 -8.86
N SER A 132 -46.27 33.29 -7.72
CA SER A 132 -47.34 33.98 -7.02
C SER A 132 -46.89 35.34 -6.49
N THR A 133 -47.87 36.20 -6.21
CA THR A 133 -47.67 37.50 -5.56
C THR A 133 -47.61 37.39 -4.03
N ASP A 134 -47.57 36.17 -3.49
CA ASP A 134 -47.54 35.95 -2.04
C ASP A 134 -46.22 36.46 -1.44
N GLU A 135 -46.30 37.05 -0.24
CA GLU A 135 -45.12 37.56 0.48
C GLU A 135 -44.06 36.47 0.75
N LEU A 136 -44.50 35.21 0.91
CA LEU A 136 -43.59 34.07 1.06
C LEU A 136 -42.86 33.76 -0.25
N ALA A 137 -43.56 33.78 -1.38
CA ALA A 137 -42.94 33.56 -2.69
C ALA A 137 -41.94 34.69 -3.02
N ALA A 138 -42.26 35.94 -2.67
CA ALA A 138 -41.34 37.07 -2.82
C ALA A 138 -40.06 36.90 -2.00
N GLU A 139 -40.17 36.60 -0.70
CA GLU A 139 -39.00 36.41 0.16
C GLU A 139 -38.13 35.25 -0.30
N LEU A 140 -38.72 34.13 -0.73
CA LEU A 140 -37.96 32.98 -1.24
C LEU A 140 -37.23 33.32 -2.56
N ARG A 141 -37.83 34.10 -3.46
CA ARG A 141 -37.15 34.58 -4.69
C ARG A 141 -35.94 35.42 -4.36
N ASP A 142 -36.06 36.32 -3.38
CA ASP A 142 -34.94 37.17 -2.94
C ASP A 142 -33.80 36.34 -2.36
N LEU A 143 -34.12 35.32 -1.54
CA LEU A 143 -33.10 34.42 -0.98
C LEU A 143 -32.40 33.57 -2.05
N VAL A 144 -33.13 33.11 -3.08
CA VAL A 144 -32.54 32.41 -4.23
C VAL A 144 -31.58 33.33 -5.00
N ALA A 145 -31.95 34.60 -5.19
CA ALA A 145 -31.10 35.60 -5.83
C ALA A 145 -29.83 35.87 -5.00
N VAL A 146 -29.96 36.04 -3.69
CA VAL A 146 -28.82 36.22 -2.76
C VAL A 146 -27.89 35.01 -2.77
N ALA A 147 -28.45 33.80 -2.81
CA ALA A 147 -27.65 32.57 -2.89
C ALA A 147 -26.87 32.43 -4.22
N GLY A 148 -27.26 33.18 -5.26
CA GLY A 148 -26.59 33.19 -6.56
C GLY A 148 -26.74 31.88 -7.33
N LEU A 149 -27.87 31.19 -7.18
CA LEU A 149 -28.13 29.92 -7.86
C LEU A 149 -28.38 30.15 -9.36
N ARG A 150 -27.78 29.32 -10.22
CA ARG A 150 -27.99 29.35 -11.67
C ARG A 150 -29.40 28.90 -12.09
N THR A 151 -30.02 28.07 -11.27
CA THR A 151 -31.34 27.47 -11.53
C THR A 151 -32.12 27.52 -10.23
N SER A 152 -33.32 28.09 -10.28
CA SER A 152 -34.20 28.18 -9.11
C SER A 152 -34.72 26.79 -8.73
N PRO A 153 -34.63 26.38 -7.45
CA PRO A 153 -35.28 25.16 -7.00
C PRO A 153 -36.80 25.34 -6.95
N GLU A 154 -37.52 24.21 -6.94
CA GLU A 154 -38.93 24.17 -6.56
C GLU A 154 -39.05 24.33 -5.04
N PHE A 155 -40.09 25.00 -4.55
CA PHE A 155 -40.37 25.05 -3.10
C PHE A 155 -41.64 24.26 -2.79
N ALA A 156 -41.62 23.58 -1.65
CA ALA A 156 -42.76 22.83 -1.15
C ALA A 156 -42.86 22.96 0.38
N ILE A 157 -44.02 22.64 0.93
CA ILE A 157 -44.31 22.61 2.37
C ILE A 157 -44.62 21.17 2.78
N ASP A 158 -44.01 20.70 3.87
CA ASP A 158 -44.47 19.48 4.55
C ASP A 158 -45.47 19.86 5.66
N PRO A 159 -46.77 19.67 5.44
CA PRO A 159 -47.79 20.04 6.43
C PRO A 159 -47.80 19.13 7.66
N ARG A 160 -47.03 18.02 7.68
CA ARG A 160 -47.01 17.08 8.82
C ARG A 160 -45.87 17.33 9.80
N SER A 161 -44.99 18.28 9.50
CA SER A 161 -43.79 18.54 10.30
C SER A 161 -43.96 19.84 11.06
N ASP A 162 -44.09 19.71 12.39
CA ASP A 162 -44.12 20.86 13.31
C ASP A 162 -42.70 21.36 13.66
N ALA A 163 -41.67 20.78 13.03
CA ALA A 163 -40.29 21.18 13.25
C ALA A 163 -39.99 22.57 12.65
N VAL A 164 -39.06 23.30 13.26
CA VAL A 164 -38.51 24.55 12.72
C VAL A 164 -37.30 24.19 11.85
N GLY A 165 -37.58 23.72 10.64
CA GLY A 165 -36.56 23.20 9.74
C GLY A 165 -36.97 23.23 8.27
N ALA A 166 -36.03 22.80 7.44
CA ALA A 166 -36.24 22.58 6.03
C ALA A 166 -35.34 21.43 5.57
N VAL A 167 -35.65 20.88 4.41
CA VAL A 167 -34.85 19.84 3.78
C VAL A 167 -34.83 20.00 2.28
N VAL A 168 -33.63 20.01 1.69
CA VAL A 168 -33.48 19.90 0.24
C VAL A 168 -33.40 18.44 -0.20
N PHE A 169 -34.13 18.12 -1.27
CA PHE A 169 -33.95 16.87 -2.01
C PHE A 169 -34.13 17.06 -3.51
N GLY A 170 -33.61 16.13 -4.31
CA GLY A 170 -33.69 16.20 -5.76
C GLY A 170 -32.46 15.57 -6.40
N ARG A 171 -32.26 15.84 -7.70
CA ARG A 171 -31.15 15.28 -8.47
C ARG A 171 -30.81 16.13 -9.68
N LEU A 172 -29.53 16.14 -10.08
CA LEU A 172 -29.06 16.62 -11.40
C LEU A 172 -29.59 18.02 -11.77
N GLY A 173 -29.57 18.96 -10.82
CA GLY A 173 -30.02 20.33 -11.03
C GLY A 173 -31.53 20.55 -10.88
N ARG A 174 -32.34 19.51 -10.68
CA ARG A 174 -33.77 19.62 -10.34
C ARG A 174 -33.96 19.35 -8.85
N TYR A 175 -33.91 20.42 -8.07
CA TYR A 175 -34.01 20.36 -6.61
C TYR A 175 -35.33 20.93 -6.11
N THR A 176 -35.80 20.37 -5.00
CA THR A 176 -36.95 20.86 -4.24
C THR A 176 -36.50 21.17 -2.83
N VAL A 177 -36.73 22.41 -2.37
CA VAL A 177 -36.56 22.81 -0.97
C VAL A 177 -37.91 22.63 -0.29
N CYS A 178 -37.98 21.73 0.69
CA CYS A 178 -39.17 21.47 1.47
C CYS A 178 -39.06 22.18 2.81
N LEU A 179 -39.96 23.13 3.08
CA LEU A 179 -40.06 23.85 4.34
C LEU A 179 -41.02 23.12 5.27
N ASP A 180 -40.64 22.93 6.52
CA ASP A 180 -41.54 22.37 7.53
C ASP A 180 -42.61 23.41 7.90
N ALA A 181 -43.83 22.96 8.20
CA ALA A 181 -44.92 23.86 8.59
C ALA A 181 -44.58 24.69 9.85
N GLY A 182 -43.84 24.09 10.80
CA GLY A 182 -43.34 24.79 12.00
C GLY A 182 -42.42 25.97 11.69
N LEU A 183 -41.58 25.87 10.65
CA LEU A 183 -40.73 26.98 10.21
C LEU A 183 -41.55 28.15 9.65
N ILE A 184 -42.60 27.85 8.89
CA ILE A 184 -43.49 28.85 8.30
C ILE A 184 -44.33 29.54 9.39
N ALA A 185 -44.81 28.78 10.38
CA ALA A 185 -45.53 29.33 11.52
C ALA A 185 -44.66 30.30 12.35
N HIS A 186 -43.36 30.03 12.48
CA HIS A 186 -42.41 30.88 13.20
C HIS A 186 -41.93 32.12 12.44
N ARG A 187 -42.21 32.23 11.13
CA ARG A 187 -41.76 33.32 10.26
C ARG A 187 -42.14 34.70 10.79
N SER A 188 -43.37 34.88 11.28
CA SER A 188 -43.87 36.18 11.75
C SER A 188 -43.19 36.65 13.04
N ALA A 189 -42.85 35.70 13.93
CA ALA A 189 -42.19 35.99 15.20
C ALA A 189 -40.67 36.18 15.06
N ALA A 190 -40.03 35.49 14.11
CA ALA A 190 -38.58 35.52 13.93
C ALA A 190 -38.17 35.33 12.44
N PRO A 191 -38.33 36.36 11.59
CA PRO A 191 -38.05 36.24 10.15
C PRO A 191 -36.59 35.88 9.85
N GLY A 192 -35.65 36.23 10.72
CA GLY A 192 -34.24 35.82 10.62
C GLY A 192 -34.04 34.31 10.61
N VAL A 193 -34.91 33.54 11.28
CA VAL A 193 -34.81 32.07 11.33
C VAL A 193 -35.14 31.46 9.97
N LEU A 194 -36.20 31.92 9.30
CA LEU A 194 -36.55 31.48 7.95
C LEU A 194 -35.41 31.78 6.97
N ARG A 195 -34.87 33.00 7.01
CA ARG A 195 -33.74 33.42 6.18
C ARG A 195 -32.53 32.53 6.37
N ASP A 196 -32.10 32.31 7.61
CA ASP A 196 -30.90 31.51 7.93
C ASP A 196 -31.05 30.05 7.49
N VAL A 197 -32.22 29.44 7.75
CA VAL A 197 -32.52 28.05 7.37
C VAL A 197 -32.59 27.92 5.85
N ALA A 198 -33.29 28.82 5.16
CA ALA A 198 -33.39 28.80 3.71
C ALA A 198 -32.01 29.01 3.05
N LEU A 199 -31.18 29.95 3.52
CA LEU A 199 -29.83 30.14 2.99
C LEU A 199 -28.92 28.92 3.22
N HIS A 200 -29.07 28.20 4.33
CA HIS A 200 -28.39 26.93 4.59
C HIS A 200 -28.80 25.84 3.58
N GLU A 201 -30.10 25.65 3.38
CA GLU A 201 -30.63 24.70 2.40
C GLU A 201 -30.20 25.06 0.95
N LEU A 202 -30.21 26.35 0.59
CA LEU A 202 -29.74 26.82 -0.71
C LEU A 202 -28.21 26.64 -0.88
N ALA A 203 -27.44 26.73 0.20
CA ALA A 203 -26.01 26.45 0.18
C ALA A 203 -25.72 24.98 -0.18
N HIS A 204 -26.52 24.02 0.28
CA HIS A 204 -26.41 22.62 -0.15
C HIS A 204 -26.60 22.45 -1.66
N ILE A 205 -27.52 23.20 -2.27
CA ILE A 205 -27.73 23.21 -3.73
C ILE A 205 -26.50 23.80 -4.43
N ARG A 206 -26.03 24.94 -3.95
CA ARG A 206 -24.86 25.64 -4.53
C ARG A 206 -23.61 24.78 -4.51
N ASN A 207 -23.38 24.05 -3.40
CA ASN A 207 -22.23 23.18 -3.20
C ASN A 207 -22.38 21.79 -3.85
N ARG A 208 -23.55 21.49 -4.44
CA ARG A 208 -23.91 20.17 -5.00
C ARG A 208 -23.86 19.03 -3.97
N ASP A 209 -24.05 19.35 -2.70
CA ASP A 209 -24.01 18.36 -1.62
C ASP A 209 -25.26 17.47 -1.62
N VAL A 210 -26.36 17.91 -2.25
CA VAL A 210 -27.59 17.13 -2.40
C VAL A 210 -27.33 15.85 -3.20
N ASP A 211 -26.72 15.98 -4.38
CA ASP A 211 -26.39 14.81 -5.23
C ASP A 211 -25.41 13.87 -4.52
N ILE A 212 -24.36 14.42 -3.87
CA ILE A 212 -23.36 13.64 -3.13
C ILE A 212 -24.00 12.85 -1.98
N ALA A 213 -24.91 13.47 -1.23
CA ALA A 213 -25.57 12.82 -0.11
C ALA A 213 -26.51 11.70 -0.57
N TYR A 214 -27.31 11.95 -1.61
CA TYR A 214 -28.19 10.92 -2.18
C TYR A 214 -27.40 9.78 -2.81
N ALA A 215 -26.32 10.06 -3.54
CA ALA A 215 -25.42 9.04 -4.07
C ALA A 215 -24.77 8.23 -2.94
N THR A 216 -24.30 8.89 -1.87
CA THR A 216 -23.72 8.24 -0.68
C THR A 216 -24.71 7.26 -0.04
N VAL A 217 -25.96 7.68 0.17
CA VAL A 217 -27.00 6.83 0.75
C VAL A 217 -27.35 5.67 -0.18
N ALA A 218 -27.43 5.93 -1.49
CA ALA A 218 -27.78 4.92 -2.49
C ALA A 218 -26.71 3.83 -2.60
N VAL A 219 -25.44 4.22 -2.73
CA VAL A 219 -24.30 3.29 -2.82
C VAL A 219 -24.15 2.48 -1.53
N TRP A 220 -24.34 3.11 -0.36
CA TRP A 220 -24.36 2.40 0.92
C TRP A 220 -25.45 1.33 0.99
N ARG A 221 -26.69 1.66 0.58
CA ARG A 221 -27.80 0.70 0.58
C ARG A 221 -27.58 -0.43 -0.43
N ALA A 222 -27.05 -0.11 -1.61
CA ALA A 222 -26.71 -1.12 -2.61
C ALA A 222 -25.64 -2.07 -2.09
N PHE A 223 -24.59 -1.56 -1.43
CA PHE A 223 -23.57 -2.38 -0.76
C PHE A 223 -24.18 -3.35 0.26
N LEU A 224 -25.06 -2.84 1.15
CA LEU A 224 -25.70 -3.68 2.17
C LEU A 224 -26.53 -4.81 1.54
N LEU A 225 -27.31 -4.49 0.50
CA LEU A 225 -28.23 -5.44 -0.13
C LEU A 225 -27.54 -6.43 -1.06
N CYS A 226 -26.59 -5.97 -1.86
CA CYS A 226 -26.02 -6.74 -2.95
C CYS A 226 -24.69 -7.41 -2.61
N ALA A 227 -23.94 -6.93 -1.61
CA ALA A 227 -22.64 -7.49 -1.25
C ALA A 227 -22.63 -8.07 0.17
N LEU A 228 -23.01 -7.25 1.18
CA LEU A 228 -22.92 -7.68 2.58
C LEU A 228 -23.93 -8.78 2.92
N LEU A 229 -25.21 -8.59 2.56
CA LEU A 229 -26.26 -9.55 2.90
C LEU A 229 -26.00 -10.94 2.31
N PRO A 230 -25.69 -11.11 1.00
CA PRO A 230 -25.34 -12.41 0.44
C PRO A 230 -24.15 -13.07 1.14
N HIS A 231 -23.10 -12.30 1.45
CA HIS A 231 -21.94 -12.82 2.15
C HIS A 231 -22.27 -13.32 3.57
N LEU A 232 -23.07 -12.55 4.33
CA LEU A 232 -23.50 -12.96 5.67
C LEU A 232 -24.39 -14.21 5.63
N ILE A 233 -25.25 -14.33 4.61
CA ILE A 233 -26.04 -15.55 4.39
C ILE A 233 -25.12 -16.74 4.11
N GLY A 234 -24.15 -16.59 3.20
CA GLY A 234 -23.18 -17.66 2.89
C GLY A 234 -22.40 -18.12 4.13
N GLN A 235 -21.92 -17.16 4.94
CA GLN A 235 -21.24 -17.47 6.21
C GLN A 235 -22.15 -18.17 7.21
N ALA A 236 -23.41 -17.74 7.35
CA ALA A 236 -24.37 -18.38 8.24
C ALA A 236 -24.70 -19.82 7.82
N VAL A 237 -24.86 -20.06 6.51
CA VAL A 237 -25.07 -21.41 5.97
C VAL A 237 -23.83 -22.27 6.20
N SER A 238 -22.63 -21.75 5.90
CA SER A 238 -21.36 -22.47 6.14
C SER A 238 -21.20 -22.90 7.61
N LEU A 239 -21.52 -22.01 8.54
CA LEU A 239 -21.48 -22.31 9.97
C LEU A 239 -22.50 -23.40 10.35
N ALA A 240 -23.65 -23.43 9.69
CA ALA A 240 -24.71 -24.41 9.96
C ALA A 240 -24.42 -25.78 9.33
N THR A 241 -23.74 -25.85 8.18
CA THR A 241 -23.51 -27.09 7.42
C THR A 241 -22.14 -27.72 7.67
N ALA A 242 -21.12 -26.96 8.07
CA ALA A 242 -19.74 -27.42 8.24
C ALA A 242 -19.20 -27.09 9.65
N THR A 243 -19.97 -27.45 10.69
CA THR A 243 -19.69 -27.12 12.09
C THR A 243 -18.36 -27.66 12.58
N GLU A 244 -17.94 -28.85 12.13
CA GLU A 244 -16.67 -29.47 12.54
C GLU A 244 -15.47 -28.75 11.92
N THR A 245 -15.52 -28.46 10.61
CA THR A 245 -14.50 -27.64 9.92
C THR A 245 -14.36 -26.27 10.58
N TRP A 246 -15.47 -25.63 10.94
CA TRP A 246 -15.42 -24.33 11.63
C TRP A 246 -14.83 -24.41 13.04
N ARG A 247 -14.97 -25.55 13.74
CA ARG A 247 -14.32 -25.78 15.05
C ARG A 247 -12.82 -25.96 14.91
N GLU A 248 -12.39 -26.71 13.90
CA GLU A 248 -10.97 -26.91 13.59
C GLU A 248 -10.31 -25.58 13.17
N ASP A 249 -11.00 -24.78 12.35
CA ASP A 249 -10.48 -23.55 11.75
C ASP A 249 -11.09 -22.26 12.31
N TRP A 250 -11.52 -22.26 13.59
CA TRP A 250 -12.26 -21.15 14.19
C TRP A 250 -11.54 -19.79 14.10
N GLN A 251 -10.20 -19.80 14.06
CA GLN A 251 -9.40 -18.58 13.90
C GLN A 251 -9.57 -17.98 12.51
N LEU A 252 -9.65 -18.79 11.45
CA LEU A 252 -9.89 -18.33 10.07
C LEU A 252 -11.30 -17.74 9.95
N GLY A 253 -12.31 -18.43 10.50
CA GLY A 253 -13.68 -17.95 10.56
C GLY A 253 -13.80 -16.61 11.31
N LEU A 254 -13.18 -16.51 12.50
CA LEU A 254 -13.20 -15.30 13.31
C LEU A 254 -12.54 -14.11 12.60
N ARG A 255 -11.45 -14.31 11.85
CA ARG A 255 -10.82 -13.25 11.06
C ARG A 255 -11.72 -12.73 9.97
N GLY A 256 -12.39 -13.63 9.26
CA GLY A 256 -13.38 -13.27 8.24
C GLY A 256 -14.43 -12.33 8.84
N LEU A 257 -14.99 -12.71 10.00
CA LEU A 257 -15.96 -11.90 10.73
C LEU A 257 -15.39 -10.56 11.20
N ILE A 258 -14.19 -10.53 11.79
CA ILE A 258 -13.52 -9.30 12.22
C ILE A 258 -13.29 -8.38 11.03
N ARG A 259 -12.79 -8.91 9.91
CA ARG A 259 -12.54 -8.14 8.69
C ARG A 259 -13.83 -7.53 8.17
N VAL A 260 -14.89 -8.31 8.01
CA VAL A 260 -16.20 -7.82 7.56
C VAL A 260 -16.74 -6.74 8.51
N ALA A 261 -16.70 -6.98 9.83
CA ALA A 261 -17.18 -6.02 10.82
C ALA A 261 -16.41 -4.70 10.76
N VAL A 262 -15.07 -4.76 10.63
CA VAL A 262 -14.23 -3.58 10.52
C VAL A 262 -14.50 -2.82 9.21
N LEU A 263 -14.61 -3.50 8.07
CA LEU A 263 -14.90 -2.85 6.78
C LEU A 263 -16.27 -2.15 6.79
N VAL A 264 -17.31 -2.81 7.32
CA VAL A 264 -18.64 -2.21 7.48
C VAL A 264 -18.58 -0.98 8.40
N ALA A 265 -17.87 -1.06 9.52
CA ALA A 265 -17.67 0.06 10.43
C ALA A 265 -16.96 1.24 9.74
N LEU A 266 -15.88 0.98 9.01
CA LEU A 266 -15.13 2.02 8.30
C LEU A 266 -15.97 2.69 7.22
N THR A 267 -16.67 1.92 6.39
CA THR A 267 -17.56 2.43 5.36
C THR A 267 -18.68 3.29 5.97
N TYR A 268 -19.23 2.88 7.11
CA TYR A 268 -20.19 3.70 7.86
C TYR A 268 -19.58 5.02 8.36
N LEU A 269 -18.36 4.98 8.91
CA LEU A 269 -17.66 6.17 9.41
C LEU A 269 -17.36 7.17 8.28
N VAL A 270 -16.98 6.71 7.09
CA VAL A 270 -16.80 7.57 5.91
C VAL A 270 -18.13 8.25 5.55
N ARG A 271 -19.22 7.48 5.52
CA ARG A 271 -20.56 8.01 5.26
C ARG A 271 -20.96 9.08 6.29
N ALA A 272 -20.75 8.81 7.58
CA ALA A 272 -21.05 9.76 8.65
C ALA A 272 -20.22 11.05 8.50
N ASP A 273 -18.92 10.94 8.18
CA ASP A 273 -18.05 12.11 8.01
C ASP A 273 -18.43 12.98 6.79
N ILE A 274 -18.86 12.36 5.68
CA ILE A 274 -19.39 13.08 4.51
C ILE A 274 -20.63 13.88 4.91
N LEU A 275 -21.60 13.21 5.53
CA LEU A 275 -22.87 13.81 5.92
C LEU A 275 -22.70 14.90 6.98
N ARG A 276 -21.71 14.78 7.87
CA ARG A 276 -21.39 15.81 8.85
C ARG A 276 -20.67 17.02 8.22
N THR A 277 -19.69 16.77 7.35
CA THR A 277 -18.83 17.83 6.80
C THR A 277 -19.60 18.78 5.89
N ARG A 278 -20.60 18.28 5.14
CA ARG A 278 -21.45 19.13 4.28
C ARG A 278 -22.24 20.18 5.07
N GLU A 279 -22.66 19.86 6.30
CA GLU A 279 -23.45 20.76 7.14
C GLU A 279 -22.63 21.99 7.53
N PHE A 280 -21.34 21.79 7.82
CA PHE A 280 -20.45 22.91 8.14
C PHE A 280 -20.17 23.82 6.94
N TYR A 281 -20.05 23.26 5.73
CA TYR A 281 -19.91 24.07 4.52
C TYR A 281 -21.17 24.89 4.25
N ALA A 282 -22.34 24.28 4.41
CA ALA A 282 -23.60 24.98 4.28
C ALA A 282 -23.79 26.06 5.34
N ASP A 283 -23.40 25.80 6.60
CA ASP A 283 -23.42 26.80 7.68
C ASP A 283 -22.52 28.00 7.38
N LEU A 284 -21.27 27.77 6.99
CA LEU A 284 -20.33 28.85 6.69
C LEU A 284 -20.80 29.69 5.48
N ASP A 285 -21.28 29.02 4.44
CA ASP A 285 -21.81 29.68 3.25
C ASP A 285 -23.05 30.51 3.54
N ALA A 286 -23.98 29.98 4.34
CA ALA A 286 -25.16 30.69 4.78
C ALA A 286 -24.78 31.89 5.65
N ALA A 287 -23.85 31.73 6.60
CA ALA A 287 -23.39 32.82 7.45
C ALA A 287 -22.71 33.95 6.65
N ASN A 288 -21.91 33.61 5.64
CA ASN A 288 -21.31 34.59 4.73
C ASN A 288 -22.34 35.40 3.93
N LEU A 289 -23.52 34.83 3.64
CA LEU A 289 -24.61 35.50 2.92
C LEU A 289 -25.61 36.23 3.84
N ALA A 290 -25.86 35.69 5.03
CA ALA A 290 -26.81 36.22 6.00
C ALA A 290 -26.23 37.40 6.81
N GLY A 291 -24.91 37.43 7.02
CA GLY A 291 -24.20 38.50 7.74
C GLY A 291 -23.99 38.21 9.23
N ARG A 292 -23.57 39.23 9.99
CA ARG A 292 -23.06 39.09 11.38
C ARG A 292 -24.05 38.52 12.40
N SER A 293 -25.36 38.58 12.14
CA SER A 293 -26.41 38.05 13.02
C SER A 293 -26.86 36.62 12.68
N ALA A 294 -26.25 35.99 11.66
CA ALA A 294 -26.63 34.66 11.21
C ALA A 294 -26.53 33.63 12.35
N PHE A 295 -27.57 32.80 12.50
CA PHE A 295 -27.65 31.70 13.47
C PHE A 295 -27.59 32.10 14.95
N THR A 296 -27.70 33.39 15.29
CA THR A 296 -27.72 33.88 16.68
C THR A 296 -28.85 33.29 17.53
N TRP A 297 -29.96 32.89 16.90
CA TRP A 297 -31.07 32.19 17.58
C TRP A 297 -30.67 30.81 18.15
N ARG A 298 -29.58 30.21 17.65
CA ARG A 298 -29.07 28.91 18.14
C ARG A 298 -28.31 29.02 19.47
N ASP A 299 -27.89 30.23 19.89
CA ASP A 299 -27.18 30.45 21.16
C ASP A 299 -28.07 30.23 22.41
N ASN A 300 -29.40 30.23 22.24
CA ASN A 300 -30.37 30.04 23.33
C ASN A 300 -30.54 28.57 23.78
N HIS A 301 -29.92 27.60 23.10
CA HIS A 301 -29.94 26.21 23.56
C HIS A 301 -28.87 25.99 24.63
N ALA A 302 -29.30 25.78 25.88
CA ALA A 302 -28.41 25.45 26.99
C ALA A 302 -27.57 24.19 26.66
N VAL A 303 -26.27 24.38 26.45
CA VAL A 303 -25.32 23.29 26.19
C VAL A 303 -25.13 22.52 27.49
N VAL A 304 -25.88 21.43 27.66
CA VAL A 304 -25.65 20.48 28.77
C VAL A 304 -24.32 19.81 28.54
N GLN A 305 -23.32 20.09 29.39
CA GLN A 305 -22.04 19.40 29.29
C GLN A 305 -22.19 17.92 29.66
N PRO A 306 -21.81 16.98 28.78
CA PRO A 306 -21.93 15.56 29.07
C PRO A 306 -20.95 15.15 30.19
N ARG A 307 -21.42 14.30 31.11
CA ARG A 307 -20.62 13.76 32.24
C ARG A 307 -19.32 13.06 31.81
N THR A 308 -19.22 12.57 30.57
CA THR A 308 -18.02 11.93 30.02
C THR A 308 -17.69 12.46 28.61
N ALA A 309 -16.82 13.48 28.54
CA ALA A 309 -16.46 14.14 27.29
C ALA A 309 -15.86 13.19 26.23
N VAL A 310 -15.11 12.16 26.64
CA VAL A 310 -14.47 11.19 25.74
C VAL A 310 -15.49 10.29 25.05
N LEU A 311 -16.43 9.71 25.80
CA LEU A 311 -17.47 8.85 25.26
C LEU A 311 -18.42 9.64 24.35
N HIS A 312 -18.80 10.86 24.74
CA HIS A 312 -19.62 11.73 23.90
C HIS A 312 -18.92 12.08 22.59
N ARG A 313 -17.60 12.34 22.62
CA ARG A 313 -16.81 12.58 21.40
C ARG A 313 -16.74 11.32 20.53
N PHE A 314 -16.55 10.14 21.11
CA PHE A 314 -16.55 8.87 20.38
C PHE A 314 -17.89 8.59 19.70
N ILE A 315 -19.00 8.69 20.45
CA ILE A 315 -20.37 8.55 19.91
C ILE A 315 -20.64 9.60 18.82
N GLY A 316 -20.12 10.82 18.99
CA GLY A 316 -20.23 11.90 18.01
C GLY A 316 -19.63 11.57 16.64
N ILE A 317 -18.67 10.64 16.55
CA ILE A 317 -18.11 10.19 15.27
C ILE A 317 -19.13 9.37 14.46
N TRP A 318 -20.03 8.66 15.14
CA TRP A 318 -21.05 7.82 14.51
C TRP A 318 -22.31 8.59 14.11
N ARG A 319 -22.44 9.86 14.52
CA ARG A 319 -23.60 10.69 14.15
C ARG A 319 -23.45 11.23 12.74
N THR A 320 -24.54 11.20 11.97
CA THR A 320 -24.57 11.77 10.60
C THR A 320 -24.74 13.29 10.59
N HIS A 321 -25.12 13.89 11.72
CA HIS A 321 -25.23 15.33 11.91
C HIS A 321 -24.29 15.79 13.04
N PRO A 322 -23.61 16.95 12.85
CA PRO A 322 -22.77 17.52 13.89
C PRO A 322 -23.60 18.01 15.06
N ASP A 323 -22.98 18.04 16.24
CA ASP A 323 -23.60 18.66 17.41
C ASP A 323 -23.71 20.19 17.24
N ILE A 324 -24.69 20.81 17.90
CA ILE A 324 -24.92 22.26 17.81
C ILE A 324 -23.67 23.06 18.22
N SER A 325 -22.94 22.56 19.23
CA SER A 325 -21.70 23.17 19.71
C SER A 325 -20.58 23.13 18.66
N GLU A 326 -20.53 22.08 17.84
CA GLU A 326 -19.55 21.94 16.75
C GLU A 326 -19.88 22.87 15.60
N ARG A 327 -21.18 23.03 15.26
CA ARG A 327 -21.65 23.98 14.24
C ARG A 327 -21.30 25.41 14.62
N LEU A 328 -21.61 25.83 15.85
CA LEU A 328 -21.25 27.17 16.35
C LEU A 328 -19.73 27.38 16.39
N ARG A 329 -18.95 26.37 16.77
CA ARG A 329 -17.47 26.45 16.72
C ARG A 329 -16.95 26.61 15.29
N SER A 330 -17.54 25.93 14.32
CA SER A 330 -17.13 26.03 12.91
C SER A 330 -17.39 27.42 12.30
N LEU A 331 -18.42 28.12 12.78
CA LEU A 331 -18.69 29.50 12.40
C LEU A 331 -17.68 30.49 13.02
N ARG A 332 -17.28 30.26 14.28
CA ARG A 332 -16.28 31.09 14.98
C ARG A 332 -14.86 30.86 14.47
N ASP A 333 -14.51 29.63 14.11
CA ASP A 333 -13.21 29.28 13.54
C ASP A 333 -13.36 28.45 12.24
N PRO A 334 -13.47 29.12 11.08
CA PRO A 334 -13.55 28.47 9.77
C PRO A 334 -12.32 27.60 9.44
N GLY A 335 -11.18 27.81 10.13
CA GLY A 335 -9.96 27.04 9.90
C GLY A 335 -10.13 25.54 10.14
N ILE A 336 -11.08 25.15 11.00
CA ILE A 336 -11.41 23.74 11.31
C ILE A 336 -11.86 22.98 10.04
N LEU A 337 -12.51 23.66 9.09
CA LEU A 337 -13.02 23.05 7.85
C LEU A 337 -11.93 22.77 6.83
N PHE A 338 -10.88 23.59 6.87
CA PHE A 338 -9.74 23.43 5.99
C PHE A 338 -8.77 22.38 6.52
N GLY A 339 -8.75 22.16 7.85
CA GLY A 339 -7.91 21.23 8.59
C GLY A 339 -7.78 19.81 8.04
N ALA A 340 -6.60 19.23 8.25
CA ALA A 340 -6.30 17.82 7.99
C ALA A 340 -6.78 16.98 9.18
N ASN A 341 -8.07 16.63 9.17
CA ASN A 341 -8.71 15.91 10.27
C ASN A 341 -8.17 14.48 10.43
N ALA A 342 -8.17 14.00 11.68
CA ALA A 342 -7.70 12.67 12.06
C ALA A 342 -8.40 11.54 11.30
N LEU A 343 -9.74 11.54 11.32
CA LEU A 343 -10.53 10.45 10.77
C LEU A 343 -10.31 10.23 9.27
N PRO A 344 -10.38 11.26 8.38
CA PRO A 344 -10.07 11.05 6.96
C PRO A 344 -8.66 10.52 6.71
N MET A 345 -7.66 10.95 7.48
CA MET A 345 -6.28 10.47 7.35
C MET A 345 -6.18 9.00 7.74
N PHE A 346 -6.77 8.62 8.88
CA PHE A 346 -6.88 7.24 9.32
C PHE A 346 -7.57 6.36 8.29
N LEU A 347 -8.76 6.77 7.82
CA LEU A 347 -9.52 6.01 6.83
C LEU A 347 -8.75 5.87 5.50
N THR A 348 -8.05 6.92 5.05
CA THR A 348 -7.20 6.86 3.85
C THR A 348 -6.10 5.80 3.99
N GLY A 349 -5.46 5.72 5.16
CA GLY A 349 -4.44 4.71 5.45
C GLY A 349 -4.99 3.30 5.43
N VAL A 350 -6.16 3.08 6.05
CA VAL A 350 -6.79 1.75 6.07
C VAL A 350 -7.19 1.32 4.65
N VAL A 351 -7.84 2.19 3.86
CA VAL A 351 -8.22 1.87 2.47
C VAL A 351 -7.01 1.49 1.65
N ALA A 352 -5.95 2.29 1.70
CA ALA A 352 -4.78 2.05 0.87
C ALA A 352 -4.22 0.64 1.09
N GLN A 353 -4.13 0.22 2.34
CA GLN A 353 -3.60 -1.08 2.72
C GLN A 353 -4.55 -2.23 2.36
N VAL A 354 -5.85 -2.10 2.68
CA VAL A 354 -6.85 -3.13 2.35
C VAL A 354 -7.05 -3.26 0.85
N ALA A 355 -7.14 -2.14 0.12
CA ALA A 355 -7.31 -2.12 -1.31
C ALA A 355 -6.09 -2.70 -2.03
N ASN A 356 -4.88 -2.44 -1.54
CA ASN A 356 -3.68 -2.95 -2.17
C ASN A 356 -3.61 -4.48 -2.14
N VAL A 357 -4.02 -5.08 -1.02
CA VAL A 357 -4.08 -6.54 -0.85
C VAL A 357 -5.28 -7.15 -1.58
N SER A 358 -6.42 -6.46 -1.60
CA SER A 358 -7.63 -6.99 -2.24
C SER A 358 -7.59 -6.90 -3.77
N LEU A 359 -6.94 -5.90 -4.37
CA LEU A 359 -7.00 -5.66 -5.82
C LEU A 359 -6.39 -6.80 -6.66
N PRO A 360 -5.22 -7.37 -6.34
CA PRO A 360 -4.69 -8.53 -7.06
C PRO A 360 -5.64 -9.73 -7.02
N ALA A 361 -6.18 -10.05 -5.84
CA ALA A 361 -7.15 -11.13 -5.67
C ALA A 361 -8.43 -10.91 -6.50
N VAL A 362 -8.86 -9.65 -6.63
CA VAL A 362 -10.01 -9.28 -7.47
C VAL A 362 -9.67 -9.46 -8.95
N VAL A 363 -8.52 -8.98 -9.42
CA VAL A 363 -8.08 -9.13 -10.82
C VAL A 363 -7.98 -10.60 -11.22
N ASP A 364 -7.41 -11.41 -10.33
CA ASP A 364 -7.33 -12.87 -10.46
C ASP A 364 -8.73 -13.51 -10.56
N SER A 365 -9.67 -13.06 -9.72
CA SER A 365 -11.06 -13.52 -9.77
C SER A 365 -11.77 -13.18 -11.09
N PHE A 366 -11.32 -12.15 -11.83
CA PHE A 366 -11.86 -11.84 -13.16
C PHE A 366 -11.24 -12.71 -14.27
N GLY A 367 -10.28 -13.59 -13.98
CA GLY A 367 -9.62 -14.45 -14.97
C GLY A 367 -8.81 -13.66 -16.01
N LEU A 368 -8.35 -12.46 -15.66
CA LEU A 368 -7.56 -11.64 -16.57
C LEU A 368 -6.14 -12.23 -16.68
N PRO A 369 -5.61 -12.47 -17.90
CA PRO A 369 -4.30 -13.11 -18.12
C PRO A 369 -3.16 -12.11 -17.90
N TRP A 370 -3.13 -11.47 -16.74
CA TRP A 370 -2.13 -10.48 -16.37
C TRP A 370 -1.05 -11.15 -15.53
N ASP A 371 0.20 -10.76 -15.76
CA ASP A 371 1.30 -11.11 -14.87
C ASP A 371 1.00 -10.61 -13.45
N GLN A 372 0.94 -11.52 -12.47
CA GLN A 372 0.60 -11.23 -11.08
C GLN A 372 1.53 -10.17 -10.48
N LEU A 373 2.82 -10.23 -10.83
CA LEU A 373 3.79 -9.25 -10.36
C LEU A 373 3.52 -7.85 -10.92
N ALA A 374 3.10 -7.76 -12.19
CA ALA A 374 2.63 -6.51 -12.78
C ALA A 374 1.35 -5.99 -12.08
N VAL A 375 0.39 -6.85 -11.77
CA VAL A 375 -0.85 -6.50 -11.05
C VAL A 375 -0.54 -5.92 -9.67
N GLU A 376 0.34 -6.56 -8.90
CA GLU A 376 0.77 -6.07 -7.57
C GLU A 376 1.44 -4.70 -7.65
N ARG A 377 2.31 -4.48 -8.66
CA ARG A 377 2.95 -3.18 -8.90
C ARG A 377 1.91 -2.12 -9.24
N VAL A 378 0.98 -2.41 -10.15
CA VAL A 378 -0.11 -1.48 -10.52
C VAL A 378 -0.97 -1.14 -9.30
N SER A 379 -1.38 -2.16 -8.53
CA SER A 379 -2.14 -2.00 -7.28
C SER A 379 -1.45 -1.07 -6.30
N THR A 380 -0.13 -1.22 -6.15
CA THR A 380 0.71 -0.38 -5.29
C THR A 380 0.69 1.07 -5.71
N TRP A 381 0.92 1.35 -6.99
CA TRP A 381 0.96 2.72 -7.48
C TRP A 381 -0.42 3.39 -7.50
N VAL A 382 -1.49 2.63 -7.76
CA VAL A 382 -2.88 3.12 -7.70
C VAL A 382 -3.25 3.51 -6.27
N THR A 383 -2.96 2.66 -5.29
CA THR A 383 -3.26 2.94 -3.87
C THR A 383 -2.35 4.03 -3.31
N ALA A 384 -1.08 4.09 -3.71
CA ALA A 384 -0.20 5.23 -3.42
C ALA A 384 -0.76 6.55 -4.00
N ALA A 385 -1.25 6.54 -5.24
CA ALA A 385 -1.88 7.70 -5.86
C ALA A 385 -3.17 8.12 -5.13
N LEU A 386 -3.93 7.17 -4.59
CA LEU A 386 -5.08 7.45 -3.74
C LEU A 386 -4.68 8.17 -2.45
N VAL A 387 -3.67 7.65 -1.72
CA VAL A 387 -3.15 8.28 -0.50
C VAL A 387 -2.66 9.69 -0.78
N VAL A 388 -1.82 9.86 -1.80
CA VAL A 388 -1.25 11.16 -2.15
C VAL A 388 -2.30 12.12 -2.69
N GLY A 389 -3.27 11.61 -3.45
CA GLY A 389 -4.41 12.37 -3.95
C GLY A 389 -5.25 12.94 -2.81
N ILE A 390 -5.59 12.14 -1.80
CA ILE A 390 -6.44 12.55 -0.68
C ILE A 390 -5.64 13.34 0.36
N ALA A 391 -4.62 12.71 0.96
CA ALA A 391 -3.83 13.30 2.04
C ALA A 391 -3.02 14.49 1.53
N GLY A 392 -2.37 14.34 0.37
CA GLY A 392 -1.62 15.44 -0.25
C GLY A 392 -2.53 16.62 -0.57
N TYR A 393 -3.68 16.42 -1.22
CA TYR A 393 -4.61 17.53 -1.48
C TYR A 393 -5.06 18.22 -0.18
N ALA A 394 -5.44 17.45 0.84
CA ALA A 394 -5.87 18.00 2.12
C ALA A 394 -4.79 18.87 2.76
N LEU A 395 -3.54 18.39 2.81
CA LEU A 395 -2.41 19.14 3.36
C LEU A 395 -2.09 20.39 2.53
N TRP A 396 -2.03 20.29 1.20
CA TRP A 396 -1.83 21.45 0.33
C TRP A 396 -2.92 22.51 0.49
N ARG A 397 -4.17 22.09 0.69
CA ARG A 397 -5.30 22.98 0.96
C ARG A 397 -5.16 23.69 2.30
N VAL A 398 -4.80 22.95 3.36
CA VAL A 398 -4.56 23.51 4.70
C VAL A 398 -3.44 24.56 4.66
N VAL A 399 -2.32 24.24 4.00
CA VAL A 399 -1.18 25.16 3.89
C VAL A 399 -1.55 26.38 3.07
N GLY A 400 -2.29 26.20 1.96
CA GLY A 400 -2.81 27.31 1.16
C GLY A 400 -3.70 28.24 1.97
N TYR A 401 -4.61 27.70 2.78
CA TYR A 401 -5.46 28.49 3.68
C TYR A 401 -4.65 29.23 4.75
N ALA A 402 -3.68 28.57 5.38
CA ALA A 402 -2.82 29.18 6.40
C ALA A 402 -1.99 30.34 5.82
N VAL A 403 -1.40 30.16 4.63
CA VAL A 403 -0.65 31.21 3.93
C VAL A 403 -1.56 32.37 3.51
N LEU A 404 -2.78 32.09 3.04
CA LEU A 404 -3.75 33.13 2.66
C LEU A 404 -4.20 33.99 3.84
N THR A 405 -4.40 33.37 5.00
CA THR A 405 -4.95 34.03 6.20
C THR A 405 -3.87 34.53 7.16
N GLY A 406 -2.59 34.37 6.82
CA GLY A 406 -1.47 34.73 7.72
C GLY A 406 -1.34 33.85 8.97
N ARG A 407 -2.11 32.77 9.06
CA ARG A 407 -2.10 31.83 10.20
C ARG A 407 -0.83 30.97 10.19
N PRO A 408 -0.39 30.46 11.36
CA PRO A 408 0.72 29.52 11.42
C PRO A 408 0.41 28.27 10.60
N VAL A 409 1.36 27.86 9.74
CA VAL A 409 1.23 26.65 8.94
C VAL A 409 1.35 25.44 9.86
N PRO A 410 0.37 24.51 9.86
CA PRO A 410 0.46 23.33 10.71
C PRO A 410 1.57 22.41 10.21
N SER A 411 2.24 21.76 11.17
CA SER A 411 3.35 20.85 10.86
C SER A 411 2.91 19.62 10.05
N GLY A 412 1.63 19.23 10.12
CA GLY A 412 1.12 18.02 9.47
C GLY A 412 1.36 16.73 10.27
N TRP A 413 2.01 16.80 11.43
CA TRP A 413 2.39 15.62 12.22
C TRP A 413 1.19 14.80 12.66
N GLY A 414 0.17 15.46 13.24
CA GLY A 414 -1.05 14.78 13.68
C GLY A 414 -1.74 14.04 12.52
N ALA A 415 -1.83 14.67 11.35
CA ALA A 415 -2.38 14.04 10.15
C ALA A 415 -1.58 12.79 9.74
N GLY A 416 -0.25 12.84 9.86
CA GLY A 416 0.63 11.72 9.56
C GLY A 416 0.53 10.58 10.56
N VAL A 417 0.38 10.87 11.87
CA VAL A 417 0.17 9.83 12.90
C VAL A 417 -1.11 9.06 12.59
N TRP A 418 -2.20 9.76 12.27
CA TRP A 418 -3.46 9.11 11.95
C TRP A 418 -3.41 8.34 10.63
N LEU A 419 -2.75 8.89 9.60
CA LEU A 419 -2.51 8.17 8.34
C LEU A 419 -1.73 6.86 8.58
N GLY A 420 -0.61 6.94 9.30
CA GLY A 420 0.21 5.78 9.65
C GLY A 420 -0.53 4.76 10.52
N ALA A 421 -1.28 5.22 11.53
CA ALA A 421 -2.13 4.34 12.34
C ALA A 421 -3.19 3.63 11.48
N GLY A 422 -3.77 4.33 10.50
CA GLY A 422 -4.69 3.75 9.54
C GLY A 422 -4.04 2.66 8.70
N MET A 423 -2.83 2.90 8.18
CA MET A 423 -2.09 1.89 7.43
C MET A 423 -1.74 0.67 8.30
N ALA A 424 -1.30 0.88 9.54
CA ALA A 424 -1.03 -0.21 10.48
C ALA A 424 -2.28 -1.05 10.79
N VAL A 425 -3.44 -0.41 10.98
CA VAL A 425 -4.73 -1.12 11.18
C VAL A 425 -5.14 -1.85 9.91
N GLY A 426 -5.00 -1.24 8.75
CA GLY A 426 -5.29 -1.89 7.46
C GLY A 426 -4.39 -3.12 7.23
N GLU A 427 -3.14 -3.06 7.66
CA GLU A 427 -2.19 -4.17 7.57
C GLU A 427 -2.65 -5.34 8.46
N LEU A 428 -3.07 -5.04 9.69
CA LEU A 428 -3.65 -6.05 10.61
C LEU A 428 -4.94 -6.66 10.06
N VAL A 429 -5.85 -5.85 9.52
CA VAL A 429 -7.15 -6.30 8.99
C VAL A 429 -6.98 -7.09 7.68
N SER A 430 -5.92 -6.82 6.92
CA SER A 430 -5.56 -7.60 5.74
C SER A 430 -4.95 -8.97 6.07
N PHE A 431 -4.52 -9.18 7.33
CA PHE A 431 -3.80 -10.36 7.83
C PHE A 431 -2.51 -10.72 7.10
N ARG A 432 -2.00 -9.83 6.22
CA ARG A 432 -0.79 -10.10 5.42
C ARG A 432 0.46 -10.29 6.27
N THR A 433 0.72 -9.39 7.22
CA THR A 433 1.86 -9.55 8.17
C THR A 433 1.62 -10.58 9.25
N ALA A 434 0.36 -10.80 9.62
CA ALA A 434 0.01 -11.70 10.71
C ALA A 434 0.02 -13.17 10.28
N GLY A 435 0.00 -13.45 8.97
CA GLY A 435 -0.10 -14.80 8.42
C GLY A 435 -1.32 -15.48 9.03
N PHE A 436 -1.12 -16.65 9.66
CA PHE A 436 -2.14 -17.43 10.35
C PHE A 436 -2.33 -17.11 11.84
N ALA A 437 -1.67 -16.07 12.38
CA ALA A 437 -1.93 -15.55 13.74
C ALA A 437 -2.80 -14.28 13.73
N LEU A 438 -3.56 -14.01 14.81
CA LEU A 438 -4.40 -12.80 14.90
C LEU A 438 -3.56 -11.51 14.95
N LEU A 439 -2.33 -11.62 15.44
CA LEU A 439 -1.34 -10.56 15.50
C LEU A 439 -0.01 -11.06 14.93
N PRO A 440 0.75 -10.20 14.22
CA PRO A 440 2.06 -10.56 13.70
C PRO A 440 3.07 -10.82 14.83
N ARG A 441 3.93 -11.83 14.62
CA ARG A 441 5.15 -11.99 15.42
C ARG A 441 6.01 -10.75 15.18
N GLY A 442 6.32 -9.98 16.23
CA GLY A 442 7.02 -8.71 16.10
C GLY A 442 6.15 -7.52 15.68
N SER A 443 4.97 -7.35 16.31
CA SER A 443 4.04 -6.23 16.07
C SER A 443 4.66 -4.82 16.15
N ALA A 444 5.83 -4.69 16.78
CA ALA A 444 6.63 -3.48 16.78
C ALA A 444 6.98 -2.98 15.36
N ILE A 445 7.03 -3.85 14.35
CA ILE A 445 7.29 -3.43 12.96
C ILE A 445 6.20 -2.48 12.43
N LEU A 446 4.97 -2.58 12.93
CA LEU A 446 3.87 -1.69 12.55
C LEU A 446 4.09 -0.25 13.02
N LEU A 447 4.99 -0.03 13.99
CA LEU A 447 5.40 1.32 14.38
C LEU A 447 6.10 2.07 13.24
N VAL A 448 6.66 1.36 12.25
CA VAL A 448 7.26 1.97 11.05
C VAL A 448 6.23 2.83 10.33
N PHE A 449 4.96 2.40 10.22
CA PHE A 449 3.88 3.21 9.65
C PHE A 449 3.59 4.46 10.47
N VAL A 450 3.46 4.30 11.78
CA VAL A 450 3.11 5.38 12.71
C VAL A 450 4.23 6.44 12.77
N ILE A 451 5.48 6.05 12.50
CA ILE A 451 6.64 6.94 12.44
C ILE A 451 6.81 7.56 11.04
N SER A 452 6.64 6.77 9.96
CA SER A 452 6.83 7.25 8.58
C SER A 452 5.74 8.23 8.15
N GLY A 453 4.49 8.01 8.60
CA GLY A 453 3.35 8.88 8.30
C GLY A 453 3.61 10.35 8.67
N PRO A 454 3.98 10.68 9.92
CA PRO A 454 4.36 12.03 10.34
C PRO A 454 5.49 12.64 9.54
N VAL A 455 6.54 11.88 9.22
CA VAL A 455 7.67 12.37 8.41
C VAL A 455 7.19 12.74 7.01
N PHE A 456 6.38 11.88 6.40
CA PHE A 456 5.84 12.09 5.06
C PHE A 456 4.92 13.32 5.01
N THR A 457 3.97 13.44 5.95
CA THR A 457 3.06 14.59 5.97
C THR A 457 3.76 15.89 6.36
N TRP A 458 4.78 15.83 7.23
CA TRP A 458 5.62 16.97 7.57
C TRP A 458 6.47 17.45 6.39
N TRP A 459 6.95 16.51 5.58
CA TRP A 459 7.61 16.82 4.33
C TRP A 459 6.65 17.49 3.33
N ILE A 460 5.45 16.95 3.14
CA ILE A 460 4.42 17.56 2.26
C ILE A 460 4.10 18.99 2.71
N THR A 461 3.88 19.24 4.00
CA THR A 461 3.50 20.58 4.49
C THR A 461 4.62 21.60 4.28
N GLN A 462 5.88 21.25 4.55
CA GLN A 462 7.03 22.13 4.29
C GLN A 462 7.21 22.40 2.79
N CYS A 463 7.11 21.35 1.96
CA CYS A 463 7.16 21.49 0.51
C CYS A 463 6.03 22.42 0.01
N ALA A 464 4.80 22.18 0.44
CA ALA A 464 3.65 23.02 0.09
C ALA A 464 3.87 24.48 0.52
N GLU A 465 4.41 24.72 1.70
CA GLU A 465 4.66 26.08 2.19
C GLU A 465 5.73 26.79 1.34
N LEU A 466 6.88 26.14 1.12
CA LEU A 466 7.98 26.67 0.30
C LEU A 466 7.50 27.02 -1.10
N TRP A 467 6.72 26.13 -1.70
CA TRP A 467 6.22 26.28 -3.05
C TRP A 467 5.10 27.31 -3.17
N ILE A 468 4.12 27.35 -2.25
CA ILE A 468 3.02 28.32 -2.27
C ILE A 468 3.55 29.74 -2.04
N ARG A 469 4.40 29.95 -1.03
CA ARG A 469 5.07 31.25 -0.82
C ARG A 469 5.99 31.59 -2.00
N GLY A 470 6.59 30.56 -2.62
CA GLY A 470 7.46 30.60 -3.80
C GLY A 470 6.74 30.86 -5.13
N TRP A 471 5.41 30.80 -5.18
CA TRP A 471 4.65 30.80 -6.44
C TRP A 471 4.00 32.14 -6.75
N ALA A 472 4.29 32.66 -7.94
CA ALA A 472 3.74 33.92 -8.46
C ALA A 472 2.72 33.71 -9.60
N GLY A 473 2.34 32.46 -9.90
CA GLY A 473 1.40 32.17 -10.98
C GLY A 473 -0.03 32.53 -10.60
N ARG A 474 -0.90 32.61 -11.62
CA ARG A 474 -2.32 32.94 -11.42
C ARG A 474 -3.02 31.94 -10.51
N SER A 475 -2.67 30.64 -10.53
CA SER A 475 -3.33 29.58 -9.75
C SER A 475 -2.32 28.67 -9.05
N ILE A 476 -2.64 28.14 -7.87
CA ILE A 476 -1.82 27.16 -7.14
C ILE A 476 -1.85 25.73 -7.73
N ARG A 477 -2.77 25.45 -8.66
CA ARG A 477 -2.97 24.11 -9.26
C ARG A 477 -1.71 23.45 -9.83
N PRO A 478 -0.89 24.09 -10.69
CA PRO A 478 0.28 23.41 -11.29
C PRO A 478 1.31 23.00 -10.24
N VAL A 479 1.54 23.85 -9.26
CA VAL A 479 2.47 23.59 -8.17
C VAL A 479 1.97 22.48 -7.25
N ARG A 480 0.66 22.45 -6.99
CA ARG A 480 0.02 21.33 -6.28
C ARG A 480 0.17 20.01 -7.05
N ILE A 481 -0.09 20.00 -8.36
CA ILE A 481 0.06 18.80 -9.22
C ILE A 481 1.51 18.31 -9.17
N LEU A 482 2.48 19.20 -9.33
CA LEU A 482 3.89 18.86 -9.26
C LEU A 482 4.28 18.33 -7.86
N GLY A 483 3.77 18.95 -6.80
CA GLY A 483 3.95 18.48 -5.43
C GLY A 483 3.32 17.11 -5.15
N SER A 484 2.13 16.85 -5.69
CA SER A 484 1.49 15.53 -5.63
C SER A 484 2.27 14.49 -6.43
N ALA A 485 2.81 14.83 -7.61
CA ALA A 485 3.67 13.91 -8.37
C ALA A 485 4.95 13.57 -7.60
N ALA A 486 5.60 14.57 -6.99
CA ALA A 486 6.77 14.34 -6.14
C ALA A 486 6.43 13.47 -4.91
N ALA A 487 5.30 13.75 -4.26
CA ALA A 487 4.81 12.94 -3.14
C ALA A 487 4.45 11.51 -3.55
N LEU A 488 3.92 11.30 -4.76
CA LEU A 488 3.65 9.98 -5.31
C LEU A 488 4.93 9.18 -5.53
N VAL A 489 5.99 9.81 -6.04
CA VAL A 489 7.30 9.14 -6.17
C VAL A 489 7.86 8.79 -4.79
N VAL A 490 7.88 9.73 -3.84
CA VAL A 490 8.41 9.47 -2.48
C VAL A 490 7.59 8.38 -1.76
N PHE A 491 6.27 8.50 -1.75
CA PHE A 491 5.41 7.54 -1.04
C PHE A 491 5.30 6.21 -1.76
N GLY A 492 5.10 6.22 -3.08
CA GLY A 492 4.92 5.00 -3.88
C GLY A 492 6.15 4.11 -3.90
N THR A 493 7.35 4.69 -3.85
CA THR A 493 8.60 3.91 -3.76
C THR A 493 8.76 3.24 -2.40
N TRP A 494 8.55 3.97 -1.30
CA TRP A 494 8.54 3.41 0.06
C TRP A 494 7.40 2.40 0.27
N TYR A 495 6.21 2.72 -0.19
CA TYR A 495 5.02 1.88 -0.07
C TYR A 495 5.16 0.61 -0.91
N GLY A 496 5.67 0.72 -2.14
CA GLY A 496 5.94 -0.44 -2.98
C GLY A 496 7.01 -1.37 -2.44
N TYR A 497 8.02 -0.82 -1.76
CA TYR A 497 8.94 -1.66 -1.00
C TYR A 497 8.21 -2.44 0.10
N TRP A 498 7.42 -1.75 0.92
CA TRP A 498 6.64 -2.40 1.98
C TRP A 498 5.69 -3.47 1.42
N MET A 499 5.00 -3.19 0.30
CA MET A 499 4.06 -4.13 -0.30
C MET A 499 4.75 -5.35 -0.91
N SER A 500 5.97 -5.21 -1.42
CA SER A 500 6.69 -6.35 -1.99
C SER A 500 7.09 -7.44 -0.98
N GLY A 501 7.03 -7.17 0.34
CA GLY A 501 7.19 -8.20 1.36
C GLY A 501 8.60 -8.56 1.88
N PRO A 502 9.76 -8.03 1.44
CA PRO A 502 11.07 -8.44 1.99
C PRO A 502 11.21 -8.26 3.51
N PHE A 503 10.50 -7.32 4.12
CA PHE A 503 10.51 -7.13 5.58
C PHE A 503 9.93 -8.33 6.34
N LEU A 504 9.15 -9.20 5.68
CA LEU A 504 8.65 -10.45 6.24
C LEU A 504 9.81 -11.43 6.54
N PHE A 505 10.99 -11.29 5.93
CA PHE A 505 12.19 -12.04 6.33
C PHE A 505 12.69 -11.63 7.73
N LEU A 506 12.48 -10.37 8.13
CA LEU A 506 12.95 -9.86 9.43
C LEU A 506 12.07 -10.31 10.61
N ILE A 507 10.76 -10.44 10.37
CA ILE A 507 9.79 -10.79 11.43
C ILE A 507 9.49 -12.30 11.50
N GLY A 508 10.14 -13.09 10.64
CA GLY A 508 10.11 -14.55 10.64
C GLY A 508 9.03 -15.29 9.82
N PRO A 509 7.98 -14.66 9.25
CA PRO A 509 7.07 -15.38 8.36
C PRO A 509 7.71 -15.73 7.02
N LEU A 510 8.73 -15.06 6.48
CA LEU A 510 9.49 -15.56 5.31
C LEU A 510 10.87 -16.09 5.72
N ARG A 511 11.34 -17.17 5.09
CA ARG A 511 12.69 -17.74 5.27
C ARG A 511 13.30 -18.10 3.92
N SER A 512 14.60 -17.87 3.75
CA SER A 512 15.35 -18.34 2.58
C SER A 512 16.72 -18.86 3.04
N PRO A 513 17.07 -20.13 2.75
CA PRO A 513 18.40 -20.66 3.01
C PRO A 513 19.50 -19.90 2.25
N GLN A 514 19.20 -19.38 1.04
CA GLN A 514 20.17 -18.62 0.24
C GLN A 514 20.51 -17.25 0.85
N LEU A 515 19.59 -16.65 1.63
CA LEU A 515 19.82 -15.38 2.34
C LEU A 515 20.47 -15.58 3.73
N ALA A 516 20.75 -16.82 4.14
CA ALA A 516 21.44 -17.17 5.37
C ALA A 516 22.88 -17.61 5.07
N THR A 517 23.68 -16.71 4.53
CA THR A 517 25.14 -16.93 4.44
C THR A 517 25.73 -16.94 5.85
N ALA A 518 26.49 -17.98 6.19
CA ALA A 518 27.14 -18.10 7.50
C ALA A 518 28.02 -16.86 7.77
N GLY A 519 27.84 -16.24 8.93
CA GLY A 519 28.65 -15.10 9.40
C GLY A 519 28.12 -13.69 9.09
N LEU A 520 27.09 -13.54 8.25
CA LEU A 520 26.41 -12.24 8.03
C LEU A 520 25.05 -12.18 8.73
N PRO A 521 24.71 -11.06 9.37
CA PRO A 521 23.42 -10.92 10.05
C PRO A 521 22.28 -10.76 9.04
N SER A 522 21.12 -11.36 9.33
CA SER A 522 19.94 -11.39 8.44
C SER A 522 19.41 -10.00 8.03
N TRP A 523 19.62 -8.98 8.87
CA TRP A 523 19.23 -7.61 8.54
C TRP A 523 20.03 -7.03 7.37
N PHE A 524 21.26 -7.50 7.12
CA PHE A 524 22.10 -6.99 6.04
C PHE A 524 21.47 -7.27 4.68
N TRP A 525 20.97 -8.48 4.46
CA TRP A 525 20.31 -8.87 3.21
C TRP A 525 19.01 -8.09 2.97
N PHE A 526 18.26 -7.82 4.04
CA PHE A 526 17.11 -6.93 3.97
C PHE A 526 17.49 -5.50 3.54
N VAL A 527 18.55 -4.94 4.15
CA VAL A 527 19.08 -3.61 3.83
C VAL A 527 19.63 -3.57 2.40
N ALA A 528 20.29 -4.64 1.96
CA ALA A 528 20.82 -4.80 0.61
C ALA A 528 19.69 -4.87 -0.42
N ASP A 529 18.68 -5.72 -0.24
CA ASP A 529 17.51 -5.77 -1.13
C ASP A 529 16.82 -4.40 -1.24
N LEU A 530 16.61 -3.73 -0.11
CA LEU A 530 15.99 -2.40 -0.08
C LEU A 530 16.79 -1.37 -0.85
N ALA A 531 18.09 -1.30 -0.59
CA ALA A 531 18.97 -0.35 -1.27
C ALA A 531 19.06 -0.64 -2.77
N ASN A 532 19.05 -1.92 -3.16
CA ASN A 532 19.18 -2.38 -4.54
C ASN A 532 17.91 -2.18 -5.39
N ARG A 533 16.92 -1.39 -4.93
CA ARG A 533 15.76 -1.05 -5.74
C ARG A 533 15.94 0.31 -6.41
N PRO A 534 15.90 0.41 -7.75
CA PRO A 534 16.07 1.69 -8.47
C PRO A 534 15.10 2.77 -7.99
N LEU A 535 13.88 2.33 -7.67
CA LEU A 535 12.81 3.18 -7.17
C LEU A 535 13.13 3.85 -5.83
N VAL A 536 13.90 3.20 -4.94
CA VAL A 536 14.27 3.76 -3.63
C VAL A 536 15.22 4.96 -3.81
N LEU A 537 16.19 4.84 -4.70
CA LEU A 537 17.09 5.95 -5.03
C LEU A 537 16.32 7.12 -5.66
N ALA A 538 15.38 6.84 -6.57
CA ALA A 538 14.53 7.87 -7.17
C ALA A 538 13.65 8.58 -6.12
N GLY A 539 13.02 7.82 -5.22
CA GLY A 539 12.23 8.34 -4.10
C GLY A 539 13.06 9.23 -3.19
N ALA A 540 14.24 8.77 -2.78
CA ALA A 540 15.15 9.53 -1.94
C ALA A 540 15.64 10.81 -2.63
N ALA A 541 16.02 10.75 -3.91
CA ALA A 541 16.43 11.92 -4.68
C ALA A 541 15.34 13.01 -4.70
N VAL A 542 14.09 12.62 -4.95
CA VAL A 542 12.94 13.54 -4.91
C VAL A 542 12.74 14.09 -3.49
N LEU A 543 12.89 13.26 -2.46
CA LEU A 543 12.69 13.63 -1.06
C LEU A 543 13.55 14.85 -0.65
N TRP A 544 14.81 14.93 -1.07
CA TRP A 544 15.69 16.06 -0.67
C TRP A 544 15.86 17.14 -1.73
N LEU A 545 15.76 16.83 -3.03
CA LEU A 545 15.94 17.82 -4.11
C LEU A 545 14.67 18.65 -4.35
N PHE A 546 13.47 18.05 -4.26
CA PHE A 546 12.21 18.73 -4.53
C PHE A 546 11.97 20.01 -3.68
N PRO A 547 12.22 20.03 -2.35
CA PRO A 547 12.08 21.25 -1.56
C PRO A 547 13.09 22.35 -1.92
N LEU A 548 14.17 22.05 -2.62
CA LEU A 548 15.20 23.03 -3.04
C LEU A 548 14.85 23.73 -4.35
N VAL A 549 14.08 23.09 -5.23
CA VAL A 549 13.64 23.65 -6.51
C VAL A 549 12.97 25.04 -6.41
N PRO A 550 12.03 25.32 -5.48
CA PRO A 550 11.41 26.65 -5.39
C PRO A 550 12.42 27.76 -5.05
N LEU A 551 13.57 27.43 -4.46
CA LEU A 551 14.63 28.39 -4.12
C LEU A 551 15.42 28.90 -5.34
N LEU A 552 15.31 28.24 -6.49
CA LEU A 552 15.94 28.63 -7.75
C LEU A 552 15.27 29.86 -8.41
N ARG A 553 14.05 30.19 -7.98
CA ARG A 553 13.21 31.22 -8.59
C ARG A 553 13.53 32.60 -8.02
N LYS A 554 13.55 33.61 -8.90
CA LYS A 554 13.76 35.00 -8.50
C LYS A 554 12.61 35.46 -7.58
N PRO A 555 12.91 36.14 -6.46
CA PRO A 555 11.88 36.83 -5.69
C PRO A 555 11.16 37.85 -6.56
N ARG A 556 9.83 37.85 -6.56
CA ARG A 556 9.01 38.90 -7.17
C ARG A 556 8.39 39.74 -6.07
N THR A 557 8.41 41.05 -6.27
CA THR A 557 7.74 42.06 -5.44
C THR A 557 6.33 42.28 -6.00
N GLY A 558 5.30 41.90 -5.26
CA GLY A 558 3.90 42.04 -5.67
C GLY A 558 2.98 40.92 -5.19
N THR A 559 1.69 41.20 -5.04
CA THR A 559 0.66 40.24 -4.65
C THR A 559 0.50 39.17 -5.74
N PRO A 560 0.61 37.87 -5.43
CA PRO A 560 0.40 36.83 -6.43
C PRO A 560 -1.05 36.83 -6.94
N GLY A 561 -1.26 36.69 -8.25
CA GLY A 561 -2.61 36.69 -8.85
C GLY A 561 -3.52 35.52 -8.41
N TRP A 562 -3.02 34.54 -7.65
CA TRP A 562 -3.86 33.54 -6.99
C TRP A 562 -4.44 34.04 -5.66
N VAL A 563 -3.73 34.92 -4.95
CA VAL A 563 -4.17 35.57 -3.71
C VAL A 563 -5.26 36.59 -4.02
N GLU A 564 -5.06 37.41 -5.05
CA GLU A 564 -6.05 38.39 -5.54
C GLU A 564 -7.39 37.74 -5.89
N ARG A 565 -7.38 36.52 -6.45
CA ARG A 565 -8.61 35.80 -6.80
C ARG A 565 -9.28 35.13 -5.60
N ALA A 566 -8.53 34.84 -4.54
CA ALA A 566 -9.00 34.10 -3.39
C ALA A 566 -9.62 35.01 -2.31
N ARG A 567 -9.14 36.24 -2.17
CA ARG A 567 -9.69 37.25 -1.25
C ARG A 567 -10.88 37.98 -1.89
N THR A 568 -11.84 38.38 -1.06
CA THR A 568 -12.92 39.30 -1.48
C THR A 568 -12.55 40.77 -1.28
N ASP A 569 -11.60 41.04 -0.38
CA ASP A 569 -11.21 42.41 -0.01
C ASP A 569 -9.96 42.85 -0.78
N PRO A 570 -9.81 44.16 -1.08
CA PRO A 570 -8.58 44.69 -1.65
C PRO A 570 -7.40 44.38 -0.71
N PRO A 571 -6.25 43.95 -1.24
CA PRO A 571 -5.10 43.63 -0.40
C PRO A 571 -4.62 44.92 0.28
N ASP A 572 -4.72 44.98 1.61
CA ASP A 572 -3.99 45.96 2.40
C ASP A 572 -2.50 45.89 2.00
N GLY A 573 -1.87 47.06 1.85
CA GLY A 573 -0.56 47.24 1.23
C GLY A 573 0.51 46.22 1.63
N GLU A 574 1.43 45.96 0.69
CA GLU A 574 2.59 45.05 0.80
C GLU A 574 2.41 43.91 1.82
N THR A 575 1.47 42.98 1.53
CA THR A 575 1.54 41.64 2.12
C THR A 575 2.85 41.00 1.63
N THR A 576 3.93 41.25 2.36
CA THR A 576 5.27 40.76 2.13
C THR A 576 5.29 39.26 2.43
N ILE A 577 4.81 38.46 1.48
CA ILE A 577 4.69 36.99 1.61
C ILE A 577 6.07 36.28 1.71
N ARG A 578 7.21 36.99 1.76
CA ARG A 578 8.54 36.36 1.74
C ARG A 578 9.57 36.95 2.69
N GLN A 579 10.08 36.09 3.57
CA GLN A 579 11.48 36.10 3.99
C GLN A 579 12.26 35.05 3.16
N PRO A 580 13.45 35.37 2.62
CA PRO A 580 14.28 34.39 1.90
C PRO A 580 14.76 33.30 2.86
N VAL A 581 14.54 32.03 2.51
CA VAL A 581 15.13 30.89 3.23
C VAL A 581 16.65 30.92 3.04
N SER A 582 17.42 30.83 4.12
CA SER A 582 18.88 30.76 4.08
C SER A 582 19.33 29.31 3.89
N LEU A 583 20.26 29.07 2.96
CA LEU A 583 20.85 27.74 2.73
C LEU A 583 22.12 27.49 3.54
N ARG A 584 22.63 28.49 4.29
CA ARG A 584 23.85 28.35 5.09
C ARG A 584 23.82 27.16 6.04
N PRO A 585 22.73 26.89 6.79
CA PRO A 585 22.70 25.76 7.69
C PRO A 585 22.81 24.41 6.95
N ALA A 586 22.19 24.31 5.76
CA ALA A 586 22.31 23.12 4.93
C ALA A 586 23.76 22.92 4.46
N LEU A 587 24.41 23.99 3.99
CA LEU A 587 25.80 23.92 3.50
C LEU A 587 26.79 23.60 4.63
N ALA A 588 26.66 24.27 5.78
CA ALA A 588 27.50 23.99 6.94
C ALA A 588 27.31 22.54 7.43
N GLY A 589 26.05 22.09 7.49
CA GLY A 589 25.72 20.70 7.81
C GLY A 589 26.31 19.70 6.81
N ALA A 590 26.25 19.99 5.50
CA ALA A 590 26.82 19.14 4.46
C ALA A 590 28.34 18.99 4.59
N VAL A 591 29.06 20.08 4.86
CA VAL A 591 30.52 20.06 5.02
C VAL A 591 30.94 19.30 6.28
N LEU A 592 30.32 19.61 7.43
CA LEU A 592 30.62 18.93 8.70
C LEU A 592 30.23 17.45 8.65
N GLY A 593 29.06 17.14 8.10
CA GLY A 593 28.58 15.79 7.89
C GLY A 593 29.45 15.01 6.90
N GLY A 594 29.92 15.65 5.83
CA GLY A 594 30.87 15.08 4.88
C GLY A 594 32.20 14.71 5.57
N GLY A 595 32.73 15.59 6.42
CA GLY A 595 33.89 15.28 7.26
C GLY A 595 33.65 14.08 8.19
N LEU A 596 32.47 13.99 8.80
CA LEU A 596 32.08 12.83 9.61
C LEU A 596 32.02 11.54 8.78
N CYS A 597 31.51 11.60 7.55
CA CYS A 597 31.52 10.45 6.63
C CYS A 597 32.95 9.99 6.31
N TRP A 598 33.89 10.92 6.09
CA TRP A 598 35.30 10.57 5.84
C TRP A 598 35.93 9.87 7.04
N VAL A 599 35.68 10.39 8.24
CA VAL A 599 36.12 9.74 9.49
C VAL A 599 35.52 8.34 9.61
N ALA A 600 34.23 8.17 9.29
CA ALA A 600 33.59 6.85 9.32
C ALA A 600 34.24 5.85 8.36
N VAL A 601 34.57 6.25 7.12
CA VAL A 601 35.30 5.39 6.16
C VAL A 601 36.66 4.98 6.73
N VAL A 602 37.44 5.93 7.26
CA VAL A 602 38.74 5.65 7.88
C VAL A 602 38.60 4.67 9.05
N VAL A 603 37.63 4.88 9.94
CA VAL A 603 37.38 3.99 11.08
C VAL A 603 37.01 2.58 10.60
N VAL A 604 36.14 2.45 9.60
CA VAL A 604 35.78 1.14 9.03
C VAL A 604 37.00 0.43 8.45
N MET A 605 37.85 1.15 7.71
CA MET A 605 39.08 0.57 7.16
C MET A 605 40.07 0.15 8.24
N LEU A 606 40.26 0.95 9.29
CA LEU A 606 41.13 0.62 10.42
C LEU A 606 40.64 -0.62 11.20
N VAL A 607 39.33 -0.71 11.44
CA VAL A 607 38.72 -1.83 12.17
C VAL A 607 38.84 -3.11 11.36
N LEU A 608 38.47 -3.08 10.07
CA LEU A 608 38.54 -4.26 9.21
C LEU A 608 39.98 -4.65 8.86
N HIS A 609 40.92 -3.72 8.85
CA HIS A 609 42.32 -4.06 8.63
C HIS A 609 42.85 -5.05 9.69
N ALA A 610 42.43 -4.89 10.96
CA ALA A 610 42.87 -5.76 12.06
C ALA A 610 42.48 -7.23 11.86
N ASP A 611 41.34 -7.47 11.18
CA ASP A 611 40.77 -8.80 10.92
C ASP A 611 41.02 -9.29 9.48
N GLN A 612 41.92 -8.64 8.72
CA GLN A 612 42.15 -8.97 7.32
C GLN A 612 42.68 -10.41 7.16
N PRO A 613 41.98 -11.30 6.43
CA PRO A 613 42.43 -12.66 6.23
C PRO A 613 43.67 -12.69 5.31
N PRO A 614 44.52 -13.72 5.41
CA PRO A 614 45.55 -13.98 4.41
C PRO A 614 44.94 -14.10 3.01
N ARG A 615 45.69 -13.71 1.97
CA ARG A 615 45.22 -13.64 0.58
C ARG A 615 44.56 -14.93 0.09
N GLU A 616 45.08 -16.08 0.51
CA GLU A 616 44.60 -17.41 0.10
C GLU A 616 43.32 -17.84 0.84
N ALA A 617 43.00 -17.19 1.96
CA ALA A 617 41.82 -17.48 2.79
C ALA A 617 40.68 -16.45 2.62
N SER A 618 40.85 -15.48 1.71
CA SER A 618 39.82 -14.47 1.44
C SER A 618 38.60 -15.12 0.78
N ASN A 619 37.53 -15.31 1.54
CA ASN A 619 36.27 -15.86 1.07
C ASN A 619 35.28 -14.74 0.66
N THR A 620 34.15 -15.14 0.05
CA THR A 620 33.06 -14.22 -0.34
C THR A 620 32.50 -13.43 0.85
N GLU A 621 32.49 -14.03 2.04
CA GLU A 621 32.02 -13.39 3.27
C GLU A 621 32.86 -12.14 3.60
N TRP A 622 34.20 -12.25 3.54
CA TRP A 622 35.10 -11.11 3.77
C TRP A 622 34.82 -9.95 2.80
N ILE A 623 34.64 -10.28 1.52
CA ILE A 623 34.36 -9.31 0.46
C ILE A 623 33.06 -8.54 0.74
N LEU A 624 32.05 -9.19 1.35
CA LEU A 624 30.76 -8.57 1.68
C LEU A 624 30.78 -7.79 3.01
N ARG A 625 31.66 -8.14 3.96
CA ARG A 625 31.79 -7.41 5.23
C ARG A 625 32.23 -5.95 5.02
N TYR A 626 33.14 -5.70 4.09
CA TYR A 626 33.61 -4.34 3.82
C TYR A 626 32.49 -3.37 3.38
N PRO A 627 31.73 -3.64 2.29
CA PRO A 627 30.62 -2.79 1.90
C PRO A 627 29.50 -2.75 2.96
N MET A 628 29.30 -3.80 3.76
CA MET A 628 28.36 -3.77 4.88
C MET A 628 28.72 -2.70 5.91
N TRP A 629 29.96 -2.69 6.39
CA TRP A 629 30.39 -1.72 7.41
C TRP A 629 30.50 -0.30 6.86
N LEU A 630 30.84 -0.13 5.58
CA LEU A 630 30.76 1.16 4.90
C LEU A 630 29.32 1.70 4.87
N THR A 631 28.35 0.86 4.52
CA THR A 631 26.92 1.20 4.55
C THR A 631 26.50 1.69 5.93
N VAL A 632 26.90 0.96 6.99
CA VAL A 632 26.60 1.34 8.38
C VAL A 632 27.26 2.67 8.75
N GLY A 633 28.56 2.83 8.51
CA GLY A 633 29.32 4.02 8.90
C GLY A 633 28.85 5.29 8.18
N LEU A 634 28.73 5.23 6.85
CA LEU A 634 28.23 6.34 6.04
C LEU A 634 26.76 6.65 6.36
N GLY A 635 25.94 5.61 6.53
CA GLY A 635 24.54 5.75 6.92
C GLY A 635 24.37 6.46 8.28
N LEU A 636 25.09 6.03 9.31
CA LEU A 636 25.06 6.68 10.63
C LEU A 636 25.52 8.15 10.58
N ALA A 637 26.57 8.46 9.82
CA ALA A 637 27.06 9.82 9.67
C ALA A 637 26.03 10.76 9.00
N THR A 638 25.36 10.30 7.95
CA THR A 638 24.29 11.06 7.29
C THR A 638 23.06 11.25 8.19
N VAL A 639 22.63 10.22 8.93
CA VAL A 639 21.52 10.31 9.89
C VAL A 639 21.86 11.27 11.04
N ALA A 640 23.08 11.19 11.59
CA ALA A 640 23.56 12.13 12.61
C ALA A 640 23.55 13.57 12.10
N THR A 641 23.95 13.79 10.84
CA THR A 641 23.88 15.11 10.19
C THR A 641 22.45 15.64 10.17
N ALA A 642 21.46 14.83 9.79
CA ALA A 642 20.05 15.22 9.84
C ALA A 642 19.56 15.56 11.25
N ILE A 643 19.91 14.76 12.25
CA ILE A 643 19.53 15.00 13.65
C ILE A 643 20.06 16.36 14.10
N ILE A 644 21.36 16.62 13.90
CA ILE A 644 22.03 17.85 14.34
C ILE A 644 21.47 19.07 13.61
N VAL A 645 21.31 18.99 12.29
CA VAL A 645 20.81 20.12 11.49
C VAL A 645 19.34 20.40 11.80
N SER A 646 18.50 19.37 11.98
CA SER A 646 17.11 19.56 12.39
C SER A 646 16.99 20.20 13.77
N ALA A 647 17.83 19.79 14.72
CA ALA A 647 17.86 20.34 16.08
C ALA A 647 18.32 21.81 16.11
N THR A 648 19.27 22.18 15.25
CA THR A 648 19.84 23.54 15.24
C THR A 648 19.04 24.53 14.39
N THR A 649 18.25 24.05 13.44
CA THR A 649 17.43 24.89 12.55
C THR A 649 16.06 25.20 13.16
N ARG A 650 15.55 26.41 12.89
CA ARG A 650 14.25 26.87 13.44
C ARG A 650 13.10 26.79 12.44
N ARG A 651 13.38 26.86 11.13
CA ARG A 651 12.38 26.90 10.07
C ARG A 651 12.76 25.90 8.98
N TYR A 652 11.78 25.19 8.43
CA TYR A 652 11.98 24.14 7.41
C TYR A 652 12.99 23.06 7.84
N ARG A 653 12.93 22.64 9.11
CA ARG A 653 13.90 21.72 9.74
C ARG A 653 14.18 20.48 8.89
N LEU A 654 13.11 19.78 8.49
CA LEU A 654 13.20 18.57 7.67
C LEU A 654 13.86 18.83 6.30
N ALA A 655 13.40 19.83 5.56
CA ALA A 655 13.96 20.14 4.24
C ALA A 655 15.46 20.52 4.31
N ILE A 656 15.85 21.32 5.29
CA ILE A 656 17.25 21.74 5.49
C ILE A 656 18.12 20.56 5.96
N ALA A 657 17.61 19.72 6.86
CA ALA A 657 18.30 18.52 7.33
C ALA A 657 18.53 17.50 6.22
N LEU A 658 17.53 17.27 5.36
CA LEU A 658 17.65 16.41 4.19
C LEU A 658 18.65 16.95 3.17
N ALA A 659 18.63 18.25 2.90
CA ALA A 659 19.60 18.88 2.01
C ALA A 659 21.04 18.79 2.55
N ALA A 660 21.23 18.99 3.86
CA ALA A 660 22.51 18.80 4.52
C ALA A 660 22.99 17.34 4.42
N SER A 661 22.10 16.38 4.66
CA SER A 661 22.42 14.95 4.64
C SER A 661 22.72 14.45 3.23
N GLY A 662 22.00 14.93 2.22
CA GLY A 662 22.31 14.68 0.80
C GLY A 662 23.67 15.20 0.41
N GLY A 663 24.01 16.43 0.82
CA GLY A 663 25.34 16.99 0.62
C GLY A 663 26.45 16.22 1.34
N ALA A 664 26.22 15.84 2.60
CA ALA A 664 27.14 15.02 3.39
C ALA A 664 27.36 13.63 2.77
N GLY A 665 26.30 13.01 2.23
CA GLY A 665 26.38 11.74 1.52
C GLY A 665 27.22 11.83 0.24
N LEU A 666 26.99 12.87 -0.59
CA LEU A 666 27.80 13.12 -1.79
C LEU A 666 29.29 13.33 -1.45
N MET A 667 29.59 14.12 -0.41
CA MET A 667 30.96 14.32 0.06
C MET A 667 31.55 13.03 0.65
N GLY A 668 30.74 12.22 1.34
CA GLY A 668 31.13 10.92 1.88
C GLY A 668 31.52 9.92 0.79
N LEU A 669 30.72 9.84 -0.29
CA LEU A 669 31.03 9.01 -1.47
C LEU A 669 32.30 9.47 -2.17
N ALA A 670 32.54 10.78 -2.26
CA ALA A 670 33.79 11.31 -2.80
C ALA A 670 35.00 10.93 -1.90
N GLY A 671 34.84 10.97 -0.58
CA GLY A 671 35.87 10.49 0.35
C GLY A 671 36.13 9.01 0.22
N LEU A 672 35.07 8.20 0.12
CA LEU A 672 35.16 6.76 -0.12
C LEU A 672 35.93 6.46 -1.41
N PHE A 673 35.66 7.19 -2.50
CA PHE A 673 36.42 7.05 -3.74
C PHE A 673 37.92 7.26 -3.51
N VAL A 674 38.29 8.34 -2.82
CA VAL A 674 39.70 8.67 -2.54
C VAL A 674 40.35 7.56 -1.71
N PHE A 675 39.73 7.13 -0.61
CA PHE A 675 40.30 6.09 0.27
C PHE A 675 40.35 4.71 -0.39
N ALA A 676 39.32 4.32 -1.14
CA ALA A 676 39.30 3.05 -1.86
C ALA A 676 40.29 3.04 -3.04
N ALA A 677 40.54 4.18 -3.68
CA ALA A 677 41.50 4.28 -4.79
C ALA A 677 42.95 4.11 -4.33
N VAL A 678 43.25 4.44 -3.06
CA VAL A 678 44.59 4.28 -2.45
C VAL A 678 44.65 3.10 -1.47
N ASP A 679 43.67 2.20 -1.49
CA ASP A 679 43.67 0.99 -0.66
C ASP A 679 44.93 0.17 -0.94
N GLY A 680 45.61 -0.29 0.12
CA GLY A 680 46.92 -0.98 0.04
C GLY A 680 48.15 -0.06 0.13
N CYS A 681 48.00 1.26 -0.03
CA CYS A 681 49.13 2.21 0.11
C CYS A 681 49.37 2.71 1.53
N VAL A 682 48.33 2.73 2.37
CA VAL A 682 48.49 3.04 3.80
C VAL A 682 48.38 1.73 4.58
N GLY A 683 49.49 1.30 5.17
CA GLY A 683 49.61 -0.03 5.79
C GLY A 683 48.51 -0.35 6.80
N SER A 684 48.15 0.60 7.66
CA SER A 684 47.12 0.42 8.70
C SER A 684 45.68 0.46 8.19
N MET A 685 45.45 0.85 6.93
CA MET A 685 44.12 0.98 6.33
C MET A 685 43.88 0.00 5.17
N ARG A 686 44.77 -0.98 4.95
CA ARG A 686 44.58 -1.92 3.83
C ARG A 686 43.44 -2.90 4.16
N VAL A 687 42.44 -3.01 3.26
CA VAL A 687 41.28 -3.91 3.47
C VAL A 687 41.15 -4.94 2.35
N LEU A 688 41.08 -4.49 1.09
CA LEU A 688 40.90 -5.37 -0.07
C LEU A 688 42.20 -5.54 -0.86
N ALA A 689 43.04 -4.51 -0.90
CA ALA A 689 44.30 -4.52 -1.63
C ALA A 689 45.49 -4.99 -0.78
N TYR A 690 46.30 -5.90 -1.32
CA TYR A 690 47.55 -6.38 -0.68
C TYR A 690 48.82 -5.64 -1.15
N THR A 691 48.72 -4.84 -2.20
CA THR A 691 49.84 -4.09 -2.79
C THR A 691 49.46 -2.64 -2.95
N CYS A 692 50.38 -1.72 -2.72
CA CYS A 692 50.17 -0.30 -2.97
C CYS A 692 50.15 -0.02 -4.48
N ASP A 693 48.97 0.26 -5.01
CA ASP A 693 48.77 0.76 -6.37
C ASP A 693 47.48 1.59 -6.43
N ILE A 694 47.42 2.60 -7.29
CA ILE A 694 46.25 3.47 -7.42
C ILE A 694 45.22 2.76 -8.30
N ARG A 695 44.04 2.44 -7.73
CA ARG A 695 43.01 1.60 -8.38
C ARG A 695 41.67 2.33 -8.55
N PRO A 696 41.59 3.34 -9.43
CA PRO A 696 40.40 4.18 -9.55
C PRO A 696 39.16 3.40 -10.02
N HIS A 697 39.34 2.38 -10.89
CA HIS A 697 38.24 1.56 -11.37
C HIS A 697 37.61 0.70 -10.26
N ALA A 698 38.42 0.05 -9.42
CA ALA A 698 37.92 -0.73 -8.29
C ALA A 698 37.25 0.17 -7.24
N ALA A 699 37.82 1.34 -6.98
CA ALA A 699 37.21 2.35 -6.11
C ALA A 699 35.86 2.83 -6.64
N TRP A 700 35.74 3.05 -7.95
CA TRP A 700 34.48 3.42 -8.59
C TRP A 700 33.41 2.34 -8.38
N LEU A 701 33.76 1.06 -8.55
CA LEU A 701 32.82 -0.05 -8.32
C LEU A 701 32.30 -0.07 -6.87
N VAL A 702 33.18 0.15 -5.88
CA VAL A 702 32.78 0.24 -4.46
C VAL A 702 31.86 1.44 -4.24
N VAL A 703 32.13 2.58 -4.85
CA VAL A 703 31.27 3.77 -4.78
C VAL A 703 29.90 3.51 -5.41
N THR A 704 29.86 2.96 -6.62
CA THR A 704 28.60 2.62 -7.32
C THR A 704 27.76 1.65 -6.49
N LEU A 705 28.39 0.66 -5.83
CA LEU A 705 27.70 -0.25 -4.91
C LEU A 705 27.11 0.47 -3.69
N GLN A 706 27.75 1.55 -3.21
CA GLN A 706 27.35 2.31 -2.02
C GLN A 706 26.35 3.44 -2.32
N VAL A 707 26.20 3.87 -3.57
CA VAL A 707 25.26 4.93 -3.97
C VAL A 707 23.82 4.67 -3.51
N PRO A 708 23.21 3.49 -3.74
CA PRO A 708 21.83 3.25 -3.32
C PRO A 708 21.66 3.24 -1.80
N PHE A 709 22.69 2.82 -1.06
CA PHE A 709 22.67 2.83 0.39
C PHE A 709 22.76 4.26 0.95
N VAL A 710 23.73 5.04 0.48
CA VAL A 710 24.00 6.39 1.01
C VAL A 710 23.00 7.42 0.51
N LEU A 711 22.71 7.45 -0.80
CA LEU A 711 21.79 8.42 -1.40
C LEU A 711 20.35 7.92 -1.51
N GLY A 712 20.09 6.63 -1.24
CA GLY A 712 18.74 6.06 -1.17
C GLY A 712 18.29 5.83 0.28
N LEU A 713 18.71 4.70 0.85
CA LEU A 713 18.25 4.25 2.16
C LEU A 713 18.61 5.22 3.29
N ALA A 714 19.87 5.67 3.36
CA ALA A 714 20.33 6.52 4.44
C ALA A 714 19.64 7.89 4.43
N LEU A 715 19.27 8.44 3.26
CA LEU A 715 18.45 9.66 3.19
C LEU A 715 17.02 9.45 3.68
N THR A 716 16.44 8.28 3.44
CA THR A 716 15.13 7.91 4.00
C THR A 716 15.22 7.83 5.53
N LEU A 717 16.27 7.21 6.07
CA LEU A 717 16.53 7.17 7.51
C LEU A 717 16.88 8.55 8.09
N ALA A 718 17.55 9.41 7.32
CA ALA A 718 17.86 10.79 7.71
C ALA A 718 16.58 11.62 7.87
N ALA A 719 15.51 11.33 7.12
CA ALA A 719 14.19 11.93 7.35
C ALA A 719 13.62 11.58 8.74
N LEU A 720 13.79 10.33 9.17
CA LEU A 720 13.45 9.89 10.54
C LEU A 720 14.36 10.55 11.57
N GLY A 721 15.67 10.63 11.32
CA GLY A 721 16.63 11.33 12.17
C GLY A 721 16.28 12.81 12.36
N ALA A 722 15.86 13.48 11.30
CA ALA A 722 15.39 14.86 11.38
C ALA A 722 14.14 15.00 12.27
N LEU A 723 13.23 14.03 12.26
CA LEU A 723 12.09 14.00 13.19
C LEU A 723 12.57 13.92 14.64
N VAL A 724 13.49 13.00 14.94
CA VAL A 724 14.08 12.84 16.28
C VAL A 724 14.73 14.14 16.75
N GLY A 725 15.55 14.78 15.90
CA GLY A 725 16.18 16.06 16.22
C GLY A 725 15.17 17.18 16.53
N ALA A 726 14.03 17.21 15.83
CA ALA A 726 12.96 18.16 16.11
C ALA A 726 12.26 17.89 17.45
N VAL A 727 11.92 16.61 17.73
CA VAL A 727 11.28 16.20 18.99
C VAL A 727 12.16 16.51 20.19
N LEU A 728 13.46 16.19 20.12
CA LEU A 728 14.40 16.42 21.23
C LEU A 728 14.47 17.90 21.61
N VAL A 729 14.47 18.80 20.62
CA VAL A 729 14.53 20.25 20.87
C VAL A 729 13.22 20.80 21.42
N ASP A 730 12.10 20.38 20.85
CA ASP A 730 10.80 20.89 21.28
C ASP A 730 10.41 20.34 22.67
N GLY A 731 10.74 19.07 22.95
CA GLY A 731 10.62 18.48 24.29
C GLY A 731 11.54 19.13 25.31
N GLY A 732 12.80 19.38 24.95
CA GLY A 732 13.76 20.09 25.81
C GLY A 732 13.31 21.51 26.19
N ARG A 733 12.68 22.25 25.25
CA ARG A 733 12.11 23.58 25.50
C ARG A 733 10.87 23.57 26.39
N LEU A 734 10.11 22.48 26.40
CA LEU A 734 8.96 22.32 27.29
C LEU A 734 9.40 22.06 28.75
N VAL A 735 10.48 21.30 28.94
CA VAL A 735 11.04 20.98 30.26
C VAL A 735 11.83 22.16 30.82
N LEU A 736 12.68 22.78 29.99
CA LEU A 736 13.39 24.01 30.34
C LEU A 736 12.46 25.19 30.06
N ARG A 737 11.65 25.61 31.05
CA ARG A 737 10.80 26.84 31.05
C ARG A 737 11.62 28.14 30.87
N ARG A 738 12.52 28.22 29.89
CA ARG A 738 13.20 29.46 29.55
C ARG A 738 12.21 30.32 28.78
N ARG A 739 11.88 31.48 29.39
CA ARG A 739 11.29 32.62 28.68
C ARG A 739 12.00 32.75 27.35
N ALA A 740 11.25 32.61 26.26
CA ALA A 740 11.76 32.86 24.92
C ALA A 740 12.32 34.28 24.91
N ALA A 741 13.65 34.40 24.91
CA ALA A 741 14.29 35.69 24.68
C ALA A 741 13.82 36.16 23.31
N ALA A 742 13.15 37.31 23.27
CA ALA A 742 12.72 37.95 22.04
C ALA A 742 13.92 38.02 21.10
N SER A 743 13.84 37.29 20.00
CA SER A 743 14.93 37.23 19.03
C SER A 743 14.95 38.54 18.24
N THR A 744 16.04 39.29 18.38
CA THR A 744 16.46 40.25 17.38
C THR A 744 16.64 39.51 16.06
N GLU A 745 15.76 39.77 15.09
CA GLU A 745 15.95 39.34 13.70
C GLU A 745 17.22 40.01 13.19
N VAL A 746 18.34 39.29 13.26
CA VAL A 746 19.57 39.71 12.59
C VAL A 746 19.27 39.64 11.10
N SER A 747 19.14 40.81 10.48
CA SER A 747 18.98 41.00 9.03
C SER A 747 20.14 40.30 8.31
N ALA A 748 19.91 39.04 7.91
CA ALA A 748 20.90 38.26 7.20
C ALA A 748 21.03 38.83 5.79
N ARG A 749 22.25 39.22 5.40
CA ARG A 749 22.53 39.69 4.03
C ARG A 749 21.98 38.68 3.01
N PRO A 750 21.19 39.14 2.03
CA PRO A 750 20.60 38.27 1.02
C PRO A 750 21.72 37.53 0.27
N GLU A 751 21.66 36.21 0.27
CA GLU A 751 22.60 35.40 -0.51
C GLU A 751 22.36 35.63 -2.00
N SER A 752 23.44 35.62 -2.78
CA SER A 752 23.35 35.73 -4.24
C SER A 752 22.53 34.56 -4.81
N LEU A 753 21.50 34.89 -5.59
CA LEU A 753 20.65 33.94 -6.30
C LEU A 753 21.47 33.01 -7.21
N PHE A 754 22.56 33.52 -7.78
CA PHE A 754 23.49 32.75 -8.62
C PHE A 754 24.13 31.59 -7.84
N ARG A 755 24.62 31.84 -6.62
CA ARG A 755 25.22 30.80 -5.76
C ARG A 755 24.22 29.68 -5.44
N ARG A 756 22.97 30.06 -5.15
CA ARG A 756 21.89 29.08 -4.88
C ARG A 756 21.60 28.20 -6.08
N ARG A 757 21.53 28.81 -7.27
CA ARG A 757 21.31 28.08 -8.52
C ARG A 757 22.42 27.08 -8.76
N LEU A 758 23.66 27.53 -8.74
CA LEU A 758 24.84 26.69 -8.97
C LEU A 758 24.88 25.47 -8.04
N LEU A 759 24.67 25.68 -6.73
CA LEU A 759 24.71 24.60 -5.74
C LEU A 759 23.62 23.54 -5.97
N VAL A 760 22.38 23.98 -6.14
CA VAL A 760 21.25 23.06 -6.33
C VAL A 760 21.34 22.33 -7.69
N THR A 761 21.80 23.01 -8.75
CA THR A 761 22.01 22.36 -10.05
C THR A 761 23.16 21.35 -10.02
N ALA A 762 24.26 21.67 -9.34
CA ALA A 762 25.39 20.75 -9.19
C ALA A 762 24.99 19.49 -8.39
N ALA A 763 24.25 19.68 -7.29
CA ALA A 763 23.70 18.58 -6.49
C ALA A 763 22.76 17.68 -7.32
N ALA A 764 21.82 18.27 -8.06
CA ALA A 764 20.90 17.52 -8.91
C ALA A 764 21.62 16.77 -10.04
N ALA A 765 22.61 17.39 -10.67
CA ALA A 765 23.43 16.76 -11.71
C ALA A 765 24.24 15.58 -11.16
N ALA A 766 24.87 15.72 -9.99
CA ALA A 766 25.62 14.65 -9.35
C ALA A 766 24.74 13.42 -9.04
N VAL A 767 23.55 13.64 -8.46
CA VAL A 767 22.58 12.56 -8.19
C VAL A 767 22.12 11.89 -9.47
N ALA A 768 21.84 12.66 -10.53
CA ALA A 768 21.40 12.11 -11.81
C ALA A 768 22.49 11.25 -12.45
N ILE A 769 23.75 11.73 -12.47
CA ILE A 769 24.88 10.98 -13.03
C ILE A 769 25.10 9.68 -12.25
N LEU A 770 25.20 9.76 -10.91
CA LEU A 770 25.39 8.58 -10.06
C LEU A 770 24.22 7.59 -10.17
N GLY A 771 22.99 8.10 -10.27
CA GLY A 771 21.79 7.26 -10.42
C GLY A 771 21.73 6.55 -11.76
N VAL A 772 22.08 7.22 -12.86
CA VAL A 772 22.15 6.60 -14.20
C VAL A 772 23.29 5.57 -14.26
N ASP A 773 24.48 5.90 -13.74
CA ASP A 773 25.61 4.96 -13.66
C ASP A 773 25.25 3.71 -12.87
N THR A 774 24.64 3.89 -11.69
CA THR A 774 24.14 2.78 -10.86
C THR A 774 23.12 1.95 -11.63
N ALA A 775 22.17 2.58 -12.33
CA ALA A 775 21.18 1.84 -13.09
C ALA A 775 21.78 1.01 -14.21
N LEU A 776 22.70 1.57 -14.98
CA LEU A 776 23.35 0.87 -16.09
C LEU A 776 24.27 -0.27 -15.61
N ASN A 777 25.04 -0.04 -14.55
CA ASN A 777 26.04 -1.01 -14.09
C ASN A 777 25.46 -2.08 -13.15
N TYR A 778 24.36 -1.78 -12.47
CA TYR A 778 23.84 -2.60 -11.38
C TYR A 778 22.41 -3.14 -11.62
N TYR A 779 21.50 -2.35 -12.20
CA TYR A 779 20.10 -2.78 -12.40
C TYR A 779 19.81 -3.39 -13.77
N VAL A 780 20.60 -3.06 -14.79
CA VAL A 780 20.40 -3.54 -16.17
C VAL A 780 21.18 -4.84 -16.45
N ARG A 781 22.02 -5.30 -15.51
CA ARG A 781 22.75 -6.56 -15.68
C ARG A 781 21.76 -7.72 -15.60
N ASP A 782 21.72 -8.56 -16.64
CA ASP A 782 20.97 -9.83 -16.69
C ASP A 782 21.47 -10.76 -15.57
N GLY A 783 20.93 -10.59 -14.36
CA GLY A 783 21.03 -11.58 -13.31
C GLY A 783 20.05 -12.70 -13.62
N PRO A 784 20.37 -13.97 -13.30
CA PRO A 784 19.39 -15.02 -13.44
C PRO A 784 18.17 -14.66 -12.57
N ASP A 785 16.96 -14.78 -13.14
CA ASP A 785 15.64 -14.54 -12.52
C ASP A 785 15.34 -15.53 -11.36
N VAL A 786 16.33 -15.92 -10.59
CA VAL A 786 16.15 -16.73 -9.40
C VAL A 786 15.74 -15.78 -8.29
N ALA A 787 14.45 -15.44 -8.25
CA ALA A 787 13.84 -14.93 -7.04
C ALA A 787 14.29 -15.84 -5.88
N PRO A 788 14.85 -15.30 -4.78
CA PRO A 788 15.32 -16.13 -3.68
C PRO A 788 14.18 -17.02 -3.24
N VAL A 789 14.40 -18.33 -3.36
CA VAL A 789 13.47 -19.36 -2.96
C VAL A 789 13.14 -19.12 -1.48
N ALA A 790 11.89 -18.76 -1.22
CA ALA A 790 11.42 -18.40 0.10
C ALA A 790 10.27 -19.31 0.53
N THR A 791 10.31 -19.76 1.78
CA THR A 791 9.20 -20.44 2.45
C THR A 791 8.49 -19.47 3.39
N ILE A 792 7.19 -19.67 3.63
CA ILE A 792 6.46 -18.93 4.66
C ILE A 792 6.32 -19.81 5.91
N GLY A 793 6.74 -19.36 7.09
CA GLY A 793 6.52 -20.04 8.37
C GLY A 793 7.59 -21.08 8.77
N ASN A 794 7.28 -21.86 9.82
CA ASN A 794 8.07 -23.02 10.20
C ASN A 794 7.45 -24.25 9.56
N GLU A 795 8.27 -25.07 8.90
CA GLU A 795 7.82 -26.39 8.50
C GLU A 795 7.38 -27.17 9.74
N PRO A 796 6.11 -27.62 9.80
CA PRO A 796 5.65 -28.43 10.90
C PRO A 796 6.28 -29.82 10.83
N PRO A 797 6.44 -30.51 11.98
CA PRO A 797 6.93 -31.87 11.96
C PRO A 797 6.01 -32.73 11.10
N PRO A 798 6.57 -33.61 10.23
CA PRO A 798 5.76 -34.47 9.39
C PRO A 798 4.91 -35.40 10.27
N THR A 799 3.60 -35.38 10.05
CA THR A 799 2.66 -36.31 10.70
C THR A 799 2.16 -37.33 9.68
N PRO A 800 1.91 -38.58 10.08
CA PRO A 800 1.37 -39.59 9.17
C PRO A 800 0.08 -39.14 8.46
N GLU A 801 -0.78 -38.42 9.18
CA GLU A 801 -2.01 -37.87 8.61
C GLU A 801 -1.75 -36.79 7.55
N ALA A 802 -0.82 -35.86 7.80
CA ALA A 802 -0.48 -34.82 6.83
C ALA A 802 0.14 -35.43 5.56
N THR A 803 1.04 -36.40 5.73
CA THR A 803 1.63 -37.16 4.61
C THR A 803 0.55 -37.88 3.81
N TYR A 804 -0.36 -38.60 4.48
CA TYR A 804 -1.50 -39.28 3.86
C TYR A 804 -2.31 -38.32 2.99
N ARG A 805 -2.75 -37.17 3.53
CA ARG A 805 -3.58 -36.20 2.80
C ARG A 805 -2.87 -35.63 1.57
N LYS A 806 -1.58 -35.30 1.68
CA LYS A 806 -0.78 -34.76 0.58
C LYS A 806 -0.62 -35.77 -0.56
N VAL A 807 -0.24 -37.01 -0.24
CA VAL A 807 -0.05 -38.08 -1.24
C VAL A 807 -1.39 -38.50 -1.85
N TRP A 808 -2.44 -38.60 -1.05
CA TRP A 808 -3.79 -38.87 -1.55
C TRP A 808 -4.28 -37.78 -2.51
N ALA A 809 -4.05 -36.51 -2.18
CA ALA A 809 -4.39 -35.40 -3.05
C ALA A 809 -3.60 -35.45 -4.37
N TRP A 810 -2.30 -35.76 -4.30
CA TRP A 810 -1.45 -35.95 -5.49
C TRP A 810 -1.97 -37.05 -6.43
N LEU A 811 -2.39 -38.19 -5.87
CA LEU A 811 -3.00 -39.25 -6.65
C LEU A 811 -4.32 -38.79 -7.30
N ARG A 812 -5.16 -38.08 -6.54
CA ARG A 812 -6.49 -37.63 -6.99
C ARG A 812 -6.46 -36.58 -8.10
N VAL A 813 -5.40 -35.77 -8.20
CA VAL A 813 -5.26 -34.75 -9.27
C VAL A 813 -4.65 -35.28 -10.57
N GLY A 814 -4.36 -36.58 -10.65
CA GLY A 814 -3.84 -37.23 -11.86
C GLY A 814 -2.60 -38.10 -11.63
N GLY A 815 -1.99 -38.06 -10.43
CA GLY A 815 -0.84 -38.90 -10.11
C GLY A 815 -1.16 -40.40 -10.16
N HIS A 816 -2.40 -40.79 -9.83
CA HIS A 816 -2.86 -42.18 -9.92
C HIS A 816 -2.79 -42.72 -11.34
N ASP A 817 -3.21 -41.93 -12.32
CA ASP A 817 -3.18 -42.33 -13.73
C ASP A 817 -1.74 -42.53 -14.21
N LYS A 818 -0.81 -41.70 -13.75
CA LYS A 818 0.63 -41.84 -14.03
C LYS A 818 1.24 -43.10 -13.42
N VAL A 819 0.85 -43.44 -12.21
CA VAL A 819 1.28 -44.69 -11.56
C VAL A 819 0.74 -45.91 -12.31
N ILE A 820 -0.55 -45.91 -12.68
CA ILE A 820 -1.16 -47.03 -13.40
C ILE A 820 -0.58 -47.19 -14.81
N GLU A 821 -0.48 -46.11 -15.58
CA GLU A 821 0.02 -46.13 -16.96
C GLU A 821 1.42 -46.75 -17.03
N LEU A 822 2.34 -46.28 -16.18
CA LEU A 822 3.69 -46.82 -16.12
C LEU A 822 3.72 -48.29 -15.64
N GLY A 823 2.89 -48.63 -14.64
CA GLY A 823 2.77 -49.99 -14.13
C GLY A 823 2.23 -50.99 -15.16
N GLU A 824 1.25 -50.58 -15.97
CA GLU A 824 0.70 -51.39 -17.06
C GLU A 824 1.74 -51.67 -18.15
N ASP A 825 2.54 -50.67 -18.52
CA ASP A 825 3.56 -50.83 -19.54
C ASP A 825 4.74 -51.68 -19.04
N PHE A 826 5.11 -51.56 -17.76
CA PHE A 826 6.04 -52.50 -17.13
C PHE A 826 5.49 -53.94 -17.11
N ARG A 827 4.20 -54.12 -16.84
CA ARG A 827 3.58 -55.45 -16.88
C ARG A 827 3.59 -56.04 -18.28
N LYS A 828 3.21 -55.29 -19.31
CA LYS A 828 3.27 -55.72 -20.72
C LYS A 828 4.69 -56.10 -21.12
N TRP A 829 5.68 -55.31 -20.69
CA TRP A 829 7.08 -55.62 -20.92
C TRP A 829 7.51 -56.93 -20.25
N GLY A 830 7.17 -57.12 -18.97
CA GLY A 830 7.45 -58.36 -18.26
C GLY A 830 6.77 -59.58 -18.88
N GLU A 831 5.51 -59.46 -19.31
CA GLU A 831 4.74 -60.52 -19.99
C GLU A 831 5.38 -60.91 -21.33
N ALA A 832 5.68 -59.93 -22.19
CA ALA A 832 6.33 -60.18 -23.48
C ALA A 832 7.71 -60.84 -23.32
N THR A 833 8.48 -60.40 -22.33
CA THR A 833 9.80 -60.99 -22.03
C THR A 833 9.65 -62.43 -21.52
N GLY A 834 8.68 -62.68 -20.63
CA GLY A 834 8.40 -64.01 -20.10
C GLY A 834 7.82 -64.98 -21.14
N GLU A 835 7.03 -64.48 -22.09
CA GLU A 835 6.53 -65.25 -23.24
C GLU A 835 7.67 -65.61 -24.19
N ALA A 836 8.51 -64.65 -24.56
CA ALA A 836 9.66 -64.90 -25.42
C ALA A 836 10.65 -65.91 -24.78
N ALA A 837 10.92 -65.77 -23.48
CA ALA A 837 11.77 -66.71 -22.75
C ALA A 837 11.18 -68.13 -22.68
N ARG A 838 9.87 -68.26 -22.44
CA ARG A 838 9.18 -69.57 -22.45
C ARG A 838 9.19 -70.19 -23.84
N ALA A 839 8.91 -69.42 -24.88
CA ALA A 839 8.93 -69.89 -26.26
C ALA A 839 10.31 -70.45 -26.65
N ALA A 840 11.38 -69.74 -26.32
CA ALA A 840 12.76 -70.20 -26.55
C ALA A 840 13.07 -71.49 -25.76
N GLN A 841 12.63 -71.56 -24.50
CA GLN A 841 12.80 -72.76 -23.66
C GLN A 841 12.05 -73.98 -24.22
N GLU A 842 10.81 -73.80 -24.66
CA GLU A 842 9.98 -74.86 -25.26
C GLU A 842 10.56 -75.33 -26.60
N ALA A 843 11.15 -74.42 -27.38
CA ALA A 843 11.86 -74.73 -28.62
C ALA A 843 13.25 -75.37 -28.41
N GLY A 844 13.77 -75.38 -27.17
CA GLY A 844 15.12 -75.85 -26.87
C GLY A 844 16.23 -74.95 -27.41
N GLU A 845 15.91 -73.68 -27.67
CA GLU A 845 16.85 -72.72 -28.26
C GLU A 845 17.72 -72.07 -27.17
N PRO A 846 19.03 -71.93 -27.41
CA PRO A 846 19.96 -71.33 -26.44
C PRO A 846 19.83 -69.80 -26.35
N THR A 847 19.07 -69.18 -27.25
CA THR A 847 18.89 -67.73 -27.39
C THR A 847 17.42 -67.40 -27.60
N VAL A 848 16.95 -66.28 -27.06
CA VAL A 848 15.57 -65.81 -27.25
C VAL A 848 15.53 -64.98 -28.53
N ASP A 849 14.73 -65.40 -29.51
CA ASP A 849 14.43 -64.54 -30.68
C ASP A 849 13.39 -63.49 -30.28
N LEU A 850 13.68 -62.22 -30.59
CA LEU A 850 12.90 -61.07 -30.11
C LEU A 850 12.31 -60.35 -31.30
N ASP A 851 10.98 -60.44 -31.43
CA ASP A 851 10.25 -59.78 -32.50
C ASP A 851 10.24 -58.25 -32.30
N PRO A 852 10.88 -57.47 -33.18
CA PRO A 852 10.87 -56.01 -33.11
C PRO A 852 9.46 -55.41 -33.23
N ASP A 853 8.54 -56.09 -33.92
CA ASP A 853 7.15 -55.64 -34.09
C ASP A 853 6.36 -55.78 -32.77
N VAL A 854 6.79 -56.67 -31.88
CA VAL A 854 6.22 -56.85 -30.54
C VAL A 854 6.88 -55.91 -29.52
N PHE A 855 8.21 -55.89 -29.46
CA PHE A 855 8.92 -55.13 -28.42
C PHE A 855 9.06 -53.63 -28.73
N GLY A 856 9.14 -53.23 -30.00
CA GLY A 856 9.28 -51.83 -30.40
C GLY A 856 8.18 -50.91 -29.84
N PRO A 857 6.89 -51.27 -29.98
CA PRO A 857 5.78 -50.53 -29.37
C PRO A 857 5.83 -50.49 -27.84
N ILE A 858 6.15 -51.62 -27.18
CA ILE A 858 6.22 -51.72 -25.72
C ILE A 858 7.33 -50.80 -25.18
N CYS A 859 8.53 -50.86 -25.75
CA CYS A 859 9.66 -50.06 -25.30
C CYS A 859 9.44 -48.56 -25.54
N THR A 860 8.73 -48.20 -26.61
CA THR A 860 8.30 -46.83 -26.86
C THR A 860 7.24 -46.37 -25.83
N ALA A 861 6.29 -47.24 -25.47
CA ALA A 861 5.26 -46.96 -24.47
C ALA A 861 5.88 -46.72 -23.10
N VAL A 862 6.76 -47.63 -22.63
CA VAL A 862 7.48 -47.48 -21.35
C VAL A 862 8.27 -46.17 -21.31
N ALA A 863 9.05 -45.87 -22.37
CA ALA A 863 9.83 -44.63 -22.42
C ALA A 863 8.93 -43.38 -22.35
N ARG A 864 7.79 -43.40 -23.06
CA ARG A 864 6.83 -42.29 -23.05
C ARG A 864 6.13 -42.14 -21.69
N ALA A 865 5.61 -43.23 -21.13
CA ALA A 865 4.94 -43.21 -19.83
C ALA A 865 5.88 -42.73 -18.72
N ALA A 866 7.15 -43.15 -18.76
CA ALA A 866 8.18 -42.68 -17.84
C ALA A 866 8.50 -41.19 -18.04
N HIS A 867 8.60 -40.72 -19.29
CA HIS A 867 8.78 -39.30 -19.58
C HIS A 867 7.62 -38.45 -19.09
N ASP A 868 6.39 -38.87 -19.34
CA ASP A 868 5.16 -38.18 -18.91
C ASP A 868 5.01 -38.20 -17.38
N ALA A 869 5.45 -39.27 -16.73
CA ALA A 869 5.54 -39.36 -15.27
C ALA A 869 6.57 -38.38 -14.69
N ALA A 870 7.72 -38.21 -15.35
CA ALA A 870 8.77 -37.27 -14.94
C ALA A 870 8.34 -35.80 -15.11
N ALA A 871 7.51 -35.51 -16.11
CA ALA A 871 6.98 -34.18 -16.38
C ALA A 871 5.84 -33.76 -15.42
N PHE A 872 5.27 -34.70 -14.67
CA PHE A 872 4.23 -34.43 -13.68
C PHE A 872 4.82 -33.85 -12.37
N ILE A 873 3.97 -33.25 -11.54
CA ILE A 873 4.42 -32.72 -10.24
C ILE A 873 4.99 -33.83 -9.33
N PRO A 874 6.01 -33.55 -8.50
CA PRO A 874 6.61 -34.56 -7.63
C PRO A 874 5.64 -35.00 -6.52
N ILE A 875 5.79 -36.23 -6.03
CA ILE A 875 5.05 -36.74 -4.87
C ILE A 875 5.49 -35.92 -3.63
N PRO A 876 4.56 -35.34 -2.87
CA PRO A 876 4.87 -34.54 -1.67
C PRO A 876 5.23 -35.39 -0.44
N ASP A 877 6.10 -36.39 -0.65
CA ASP A 877 6.74 -37.26 0.34
C ASP A 877 8.11 -37.69 -0.19
N GLU A 878 9.17 -37.42 0.58
CA GLU A 878 10.56 -37.61 0.11
C GLU A 878 10.87 -39.07 -0.25
N ARG A 879 10.37 -40.02 0.54
CA ARG A 879 10.63 -41.45 0.31
C ARG A 879 9.88 -41.96 -0.91
N ALA A 880 8.59 -41.66 -1.03
CA ALA A 880 7.80 -42.01 -2.20
C ALA A 880 8.39 -41.37 -3.47
N GLN A 881 8.80 -40.10 -3.40
CA GLN A 881 9.39 -39.41 -4.53
C GLN A 881 10.74 -40.00 -4.95
N GLN A 882 11.57 -40.46 -4.01
CA GLN A 882 12.82 -41.15 -4.34
C GLN A 882 12.57 -42.44 -5.13
N ASP A 883 11.64 -43.29 -4.67
CA ASP A 883 11.28 -44.53 -5.35
C ASP A 883 10.61 -44.26 -6.71
N TRP A 884 9.73 -43.25 -6.78
CA TRP A 884 9.07 -42.82 -8.02
C TRP A 884 10.05 -42.26 -9.03
N ALA A 885 10.95 -41.36 -8.60
CA ALA A 885 11.99 -40.78 -9.44
C ALA A 885 12.92 -41.82 -10.01
N LYS A 886 13.29 -42.80 -9.20
CA LYS A 886 14.08 -43.94 -9.68
C LYS A 886 13.31 -44.76 -10.72
N ALA A 887 12.03 -45.06 -10.47
CA ALA A 887 11.21 -45.86 -11.36
C ALA A 887 11.08 -45.22 -12.76
N TYR A 888 10.72 -43.94 -12.85
CA TYR A 888 10.60 -43.28 -14.15
C TYR A 888 11.96 -42.97 -14.79
N THR A 889 13.00 -42.58 -14.03
CA THR A 889 14.31 -42.25 -14.63
C THR A 889 14.96 -43.48 -15.26
N VAL A 890 14.95 -44.60 -14.52
CA VAL A 890 15.48 -45.87 -15.03
C VAL A 890 14.55 -46.45 -16.09
N GLY A 891 13.23 -46.32 -15.95
CA GLY A 891 12.26 -46.77 -16.94
C GLY A 891 12.39 -46.05 -18.30
N GLU A 892 12.62 -44.74 -18.31
CA GLU A 892 12.84 -43.96 -19.54
C GLU A 892 14.11 -44.39 -20.26
N GLN A 893 15.20 -44.59 -19.51
CA GLN A 893 16.46 -45.12 -20.02
C GLN A 893 16.27 -46.53 -20.60
N ALA A 894 15.65 -47.42 -19.83
CA ALA A 894 15.43 -48.80 -20.20
C ALA A 894 14.54 -48.93 -21.46
N GLY A 895 13.45 -48.18 -21.54
CA GLY A 895 12.59 -48.15 -22.74
C GLY A 895 13.32 -47.58 -23.96
N SER A 896 14.15 -46.54 -23.76
CA SER A 896 14.93 -45.93 -24.85
C SER A 896 16.03 -46.86 -25.37
N ASP A 897 16.78 -47.50 -24.47
CA ASP A 897 17.85 -48.44 -24.83
C ASP A 897 17.27 -49.70 -25.48
N CYS A 898 16.14 -50.21 -24.98
CA CYS A 898 15.41 -51.28 -25.64
C CYS A 898 15.03 -50.90 -27.08
N ARG A 899 14.39 -49.74 -27.29
CA ARG A 899 14.01 -49.27 -28.63
C ARG A 899 15.23 -49.12 -29.55
N ASN A 900 16.31 -48.54 -29.04
CA ASN A 900 17.52 -48.27 -29.80
C ASN A 900 18.27 -49.56 -30.19
N SER A 901 18.20 -50.60 -29.33
CA SER A 901 18.84 -51.89 -29.59
C SER A 901 18.35 -52.55 -30.88
N PHE A 902 17.06 -52.46 -31.20
CA PHE A 902 16.50 -53.00 -32.46
C PHE A 902 16.97 -52.22 -33.69
N GLY A 903 17.08 -50.90 -33.58
CA GLY A 903 17.59 -50.05 -34.67
C GLY A 903 19.08 -50.26 -34.93
N ALA A 904 19.86 -50.49 -33.87
CA ALA A 904 21.31 -50.73 -33.93
C ALA A 904 21.68 -52.21 -34.14
N LYS A 905 20.74 -53.14 -33.96
CA LYS A 905 20.97 -54.59 -33.85
C LYS A 905 22.02 -54.94 -32.79
N ASP A 906 21.87 -54.36 -31.60
CA ASP A 906 22.82 -54.48 -30.48
C ASP A 906 22.20 -55.28 -29.31
N ASP A 907 22.49 -56.58 -29.28
CA ASP A 907 21.99 -57.49 -28.24
C ASP A 907 22.50 -57.14 -26.84
N ALA A 908 23.69 -56.53 -26.74
CA ALA A 908 24.25 -56.12 -25.45
C ALA A 908 23.51 -54.91 -24.89
N LEU A 909 23.09 -53.98 -25.76
CA LEU A 909 22.22 -52.87 -25.39
C LEU A 909 20.82 -53.36 -24.99
N PHE A 910 20.28 -54.35 -25.70
CA PHE A 910 19.01 -54.98 -25.28
C PHE A 910 19.15 -55.64 -23.90
N GLY A 911 20.19 -56.44 -23.67
CA GLY A 911 20.45 -57.08 -22.37
C GLY A 911 20.63 -56.08 -21.22
N ARG A 912 21.27 -54.93 -21.48
CA ARG A 912 21.34 -53.82 -20.53
C ARG A 912 19.96 -53.25 -20.22
N SER A 913 19.16 -52.98 -21.24
CA SER A 913 17.81 -52.42 -21.06
C SER A 913 16.90 -53.34 -20.22
N MET A 914 17.07 -54.66 -20.30
CA MET A 914 16.36 -55.61 -19.42
C MET A 914 16.80 -55.48 -17.96
N THR A 915 18.10 -55.30 -17.70
CA THR A 915 18.63 -55.11 -16.34
C THR A 915 18.12 -53.81 -15.74
N GLU A 916 18.13 -52.73 -16.52
CA GLU A 916 17.56 -51.44 -16.15
C GLU A 916 16.04 -51.55 -15.92
N GLY A 917 15.32 -52.27 -16.79
CA GLY A 917 13.89 -52.53 -16.65
C GLY A 917 13.54 -53.23 -15.33
N VAL A 918 14.31 -54.25 -14.93
CA VAL A 918 14.13 -54.93 -13.63
C VAL A 918 14.36 -53.97 -12.47
N GLU A 919 15.38 -53.10 -12.56
CA GLU A 919 15.64 -52.08 -11.55
C GLU A 919 14.49 -51.06 -11.44
N ALA A 920 13.95 -50.61 -12.58
CA ALA A 920 12.81 -49.71 -12.65
C ALA A 920 11.55 -50.33 -12.03
N VAL A 921 11.24 -51.58 -12.37
CA VAL A 921 10.11 -52.33 -11.80
C VAL A 921 10.28 -52.54 -10.29
N THR A 922 11.50 -52.79 -9.82
CA THR A 922 11.79 -52.95 -8.39
C THR A 922 11.53 -51.65 -7.63
N ALA A 923 11.94 -50.51 -8.18
CA ALA A 923 11.66 -49.20 -7.61
C ALA A 923 10.14 -48.91 -7.59
N TYR A 924 9.44 -49.22 -8.69
CA TYR A 924 7.98 -49.10 -8.77
C TYR A 924 7.26 -49.96 -7.71
N GLN A 925 7.67 -51.22 -7.52
CA GLN A 925 7.11 -52.09 -6.49
C GLN A 925 7.44 -51.62 -5.06
N SER A 926 8.59 -50.97 -4.84
CA SER A 926 8.92 -50.32 -3.57
C SER A 926 7.95 -49.18 -3.27
N LEU A 927 7.71 -48.31 -4.25
CA LEU A 927 6.72 -47.24 -4.17
C LEU A 927 5.33 -47.80 -3.82
N MET A 928 4.84 -48.80 -4.57
CA MET A 928 3.51 -49.35 -4.36
C MET A 928 3.32 -49.96 -2.95
N ARG A 929 4.34 -50.65 -2.42
CA ARG A 929 4.33 -51.15 -1.04
C ARG A 929 4.29 -50.02 -0.02
N TYR A 930 5.06 -48.95 -0.26
CA TYR A 930 5.06 -47.79 0.62
C TYR A 930 3.69 -47.09 0.61
N LEU A 931 3.08 -46.87 -0.56
CA LEU A 931 1.75 -46.28 -0.71
C LEU A 931 0.65 -47.08 0.00
N HIS A 932 0.73 -48.41 -0.01
CA HIS A 932 -0.15 -49.28 0.79
C HIS A 932 0.11 -49.12 2.29
N THR A 933 1.38 -49.03 2.70
CA THR A 933 1.78 -48.91 4.12
C THR A 933 1.24 -47.63 4.75
N ILE A 934 1.24 -46.52 4.00
CA ILE A 934 0.66 -45.24 4.45
C ILE A 934 -0.86 -45.18 4.28
N GLY A 935 -1.50 -46.25 3.80
CA GLY A 935 -2.95 -46.41 3.70
C GLY A 935 -3.63 -45.63 2.58
N VAL A 936 -2.85 -45.09 1.62
CA VAL A 936 -3.40 -44.28 0.52
C VAL A 936 -4.01 -45.15 -0.58
N LEU A 937 -3.44 -46.34 -0.80
CA LEU A 937 -4.02 -47.36 -1.66
C LEU A 937 -4.78 -48.38 -0.81
N THR A 938 -6.07 -48.57 -1.07
CA THR A 938 -6.82 -49.70 -0.52
C THR A 938 -6.36 -50.99 -1.19
N ASN A 939 -6.26 -52.10 -0.44
CA ASN A 939 -5.97 -53.41 -1.00
C ASN A 939 -6.97 -53.74 -2.12
N GLY A 940 -6.56 -53.52 -3.37
CA GLY A 940 -7.26 -53.87 -4.59
C GLY A 940 -6.66 -55.14 -5.16
#